data_AF-N1RGT2-F1
#
_entry.id   AF-N1RGT2-F1
#
_cell.length_a   1.000
_cell.length_b   1.000
_cell.length_c   1.000
_cell.angle_alpha   90.00
_cell.angle_beta   90.00
_cell.angle_gamma   90.00
#
_symmetry.space_group_name_H-M   'P 1'
#
loop_
_entity.id
_entity.type
_entity.pdbx_description
1 polymer ?
#
loop_
_entity_poly.entity_id
_entity_poly.type
_entity_poly.pdbx_seq_one_letter_code
_entity_poly.pdbx_strand_id
1 'polypeptide(L)'
;MAPARYGNEVVDPSPLLQPLDYVFAKRQAPNRFLKAAMSEKLATWDAKDVSARGYPTPELITLYRNWGAGGWGTILTSNVIIDGINLEAPGNLVIPTDEPFEGRRFDGFKEMATEAKKNGSLLIAQVSHAGRQVEEWINPNPISASDVQLVNSGLSGRSFAAPRPATKEDIANVINGFAHAAEFLDKAGFDGIELHGAHGYLLAQFLSPRTNKRTDEYGGSRENRMRIVLEVFAEIKPNSVEYTPGGIDIEDVKAFAIALENAKVDFIELSGGNYEKFAFAHEREENKKRENYFLVQAEEIVKVLKRDIKIFSTGGFKSIKAMVDSLDIIDGVGIGRASAQEPRFVETLKKVSIPGTMEQRFDHDDVLKRLAAAGIQISQIANNLEPVDLSKQENADSLWNDVMQYFQQAAQDTEHKLTETRLVALSKCIPASASERLPAGHFLLPYCSPDFQSHPPLSASTKATAFSFYIQRKYDIAWFIQNKYQFGLSGLCRITKEKKSCVKRVPGSLNLTEAVLQDIEQYEPSTPGEERTLQKCKDAINKQVDHQSAQSLGRFLFWFLICSVITNIASFYVMHKTCSIFHLFTTLILGLDTMFLFASLALCFVAMSYEAGPYLKEVELSEFSDMEMIGPAFWALLSILIGRLISNPPLLLGVIPLVVPMAVISYFLIHTKGFFTIVSTTVVEDLTRMAPPEGM
;
A
#
# COMPACT_ATOMS: atom_id res chain seq x y z
N MET A 1 16.06 -29.60 1.05
CA MET A 1 15.78 -29.39 -0.39
C MET A 1 16.44 -28.09 -0.82
N ALA A 2 16.83 -27.98 -2.09
CA ALA A 2 17.22 -26.69 -2.67
C ALA A 2 16.01 -25.73 -2.69
N PRO A 3 16.21 -24.40 -2.61
CA PRO A 3 15.10 -23.45 -2.65
C PRO A 3 14.42 -23.45 -4.02
N ALA A 4 13.11 -23.18 -4.02
CA ALA A 4 12.39 -22.90 -5.27
C ALA A 4 12.92 -21.61 -5.90
N ARG A 5 13.05 -21.60 -7.23
CA ARG A 5 13.57 -20.48 -8.03
C ARG A 5 12.67 -20.21 -9.21
N TYR A 6 12.61 -18.95 -9.64
CA TYR A 6 11.92 -18.57 -10.86
C TYR A 6 12.67 -19.05 -12.11
N GLY A 7 11.93 -19.30 -13.19
CA GLY A 7 12.45 -19.89 -14.43
C GLY A 7 12.47 -21.41 -14.41
N ASN A 8 12.11 -22.02 -15.53
CA ASN A 8 12.09 -23.49 -15.72
C ASN A 8 13.32 -23.99 -16.49
N GLU A 9 14.15 -23.08 -17.00
CA GLU A 9 15.27 -23.35 -17.89
C GLU A 9 16.56 -22.76 -17.29
N VAL A 10 17.65 -23.51 -17.36
CA VAL A 10 18.98 -23.06 -16.95
C VAL A 10 19.75 -22.69 -18.21
N VAL A 11 19.95 -21.40 -18.42
CA VAL A 11 20.73 -20.83 -19.54
C VAL A 11 22.10 -20.37 -19.07
N ASP A 12 23.01 -20.11 -20.02
CA ASP A 12 24.35 -19.58 -19.72
C ASP A 12 24.27 -18.11 -19.24
N PRO A 13 24.71 -17.79 -18.00
CA PRO A 13 24.72 -16.41 -17.50
C PRO A 13 25.93 -15.60 -17.97
N SER A 14 26.87 -16.18 -18.72
CA SER A 14 28.12 -15.52 -19.14
C SER A 14 27.95 -14.12 -19.77
N PRO A 15 26.89 -13.82 -20.57
CA PRO A 15 26.64 -12.47 -21.06
C PRO A 15 26.42 -11.42 -19.95
N LEU A 16 25.69 -11.79 -18.89
CA LEU A 16 25.43 -10.92 -17.72
C LEU A 16 26.67 -10.73 -16.86
N LEU A 17 27.57 -11.72 -16.86
CA LEU A 17 28.82 -11.71 -16.09
C LEU A 17 29.98 -11.00 -16.80
N GLN A 18 29.80 -10.50 -18.04
CA GLN A 18 30.80 -9.67 -18.71
C GLN A 18 30.90 -8.27 -18.08
N PRO A 19 32.10 -7.68 -17.98
CA PRO A 19 32.25 -6.30 -17.53
C PRO A 19 31.44 -5.30 -18.36
N LEU A 20 31.12 -4.15 -17.75
CA LEU A 20 30.38 -3.05 -18.37
C LEU A 20 31.12 -1.72 -18.21
N ASP A 21 31.46 -1.09 -19.33
CA ASP A 21 32.16 0.20 -19.35
C ASP A 21 31.20 1.40 -19.23
N TYR A 22 31.49 2.30 -18.30
CA TYR A 22 30.88 3.62 -18.17
C TYR A 22 31.80 4.64 -18.89
N VAL A 23 31.40 5.00 -20.11
CA VAL A 23 32.29 5.59 -21.14
C VAL A 23 32.84 6.96 -20.75
N PHE A 24 32.02 7.85 -20.19
CA PHE A 24 32.41 9.22 -19.89
C PHE A 24 33.15 9.33 -18.56
N ALA A 25 32.75 8.54 -17.57
CA ALA A 25 33.42 8.37 -16.28
C ALA A 25 34.74 7.60 -16.39
N LYS A 26 34.95 6.85 -17.47
CA LYS A 26 36.11 5.96 -17.69
C LYS A 26 36.27 4.93 -16.56
N ARG A 27 35.15 4.37 -16.12
CA ARG A 27 35.06 3.32 -15.09
C ARG A 27 34.48 2.06 -15.70
N GLN A 28 34.77 0.91 -15.09
CA GLN A 28 34.23 -0.38 -15.52
C GLN A 28 33.63 -1.10 -14.31
N ALA A 29 32.37 -1.54 -14.43
CA ALA A 29 31.77 -2.46 -13.49
C ALA A 29 32.17 -3.91 -13.84
N PRO A 30 32.41 -4.80 -12.86
CA PRO A 30 32.87 -6.17 -13.11
C PRO A 30 31.80 -7.08 -13.74
N ASN A 31 30.55 -6.66 -13.84
CA ASN A 31 29.46 -7.36 -14.53
C ASN A 31 28.27 -6.42 -14.79
N ARG A 32 27.23 -6.92 -15.48
CA ARG A 32 26.03 -6.16 -15.89
C ARG A 32 24.90 -6.12 -14.85
N PHE A 33 25.12 -6.63 -13.63
CA PHE A 33 24.12 -6.55 -12.56
C PHE A 33 24.24 -5.27 -11.74
N LEU A 34 23.11 -4.60 -11.54
CA LEU A 34 22.95 -3.47 -10.65
C LEU A 34 22.06 -3.87 -9.46
N LYS A 35 22.55 -3.72 -8.22
CA LYS A 35 21.66 -3.72 -7.04
C LYS A 35 20.91 -2.40 -7.07
N ALA A 36 19.59 -2.46 -7.24
CA ALA A 36 18.77 -1.27 -7.40
C ALA A 36 18.52 -0.55 -6.08
N ALA A 37 18.18 0.74 -6.17
CA ALA A 37 17.83 1.55 -5.01
C ALA A 37 16.62 0.97 -4.26
N MET A 38 16.72 0.92 -2.94
CA MET A 38 15.63 0.51 -2.04
C MET A 38 15.70 1.40 -0.80
N SER A 39 14.56 1.89 -0.30
CA SER A 39 14.57 2.74 0.91
C SER A 39 14.88 1.90 2.15
N GLU A 40 16.13 2.01 2.62
CA GLU A 40 16.70 1.14 3.67
C GLU A 40 16.29 1.59 5.08
N LYS A 41 16.14 2.90 5.31
CA LYS A 41 15.66 3.51 6.57
C LYS A 41 16.56 3.19 7.80
N LEU A 42 17.86 3.04 7.55
CA LEU A 42 18.87 2.66 8.55
C LEU A 42 19.87 3.77 8.91
N ALA A 43 19.75 4.98 8.34
CA ALA A 43 20.52 6.13 8.82
C ALA A 43 20.04 6.57 10.22
N THR A 44 20.71 7.55 10.83
CA THR A 44 20.21 8.18 12.07
C THR A 44 18.93 8.96 11.82
N TRP A 45 18.11 9.07 12.85
CA TRP A 45 16.85 9.81 12.83
C TRP A 45 16.65 10.49 14.18
N ASP A 46 16.16 11.73 14.16
CA ASP A 46 15.65 12.44 15.33
C ASP A 46 14.40 13.24 14.91
N ALA A 47 13.33 13.12 15.69
CA ALA A 47 12.06 13.77 15.39
C ALA A 47 12.11 15.31 15.51
N LYS A 48 13.06 15.87 16.27
CA LYS A 48 13.16 17.29 16.62
C LYS A 48 14.45 17.93 16.11
N ASP A 49 15.58 17.26 16.25
CA ASP A 49 16.88 17.75 15.78
C ASP A 49 17.12 17.38 14.32
N VAL A 50 16.90 18.35 13.43
CA VAL A 50 17.16 18.20 11.99
C VAL A 50 18.63 17.91 11.71
N SER A 51 19.56 18.47 12.51
CA SER A 51 21.00 18.31 12.32
C SER A 51 21.50 16.89 12.65
N ALA A 52 20.77 16.15 13.49
CA ALA A 52 21.09 14.76 13.87
C ALA A 52 20.59 13.70 12.86
N ARG A 53 19.86 14.09 11.81
CA ARG A 53 19.27 13.18 10.81
C ARG A 53 20.31 12.71 9.79
N GLY A 54 20.11 11.49 9.28
CA GLY A 54 20.73 11.02 8.04
C GLY A 54 22.21 10.66 8.07
N TYR A 55 22.83 10.51 9.25
CA TYR A 55 24.19 9.98 9.34
C TYR A 55 24.19 8.47 9.01
N PRO A 56 25.19 7.99 8.26
CA PRO A 56 25.46 6.56 8.14
C PRO A 56 25.65 5.90 9.51
N THR A 57 25.09 4.71 9.67
CA THR A 57 25.18 3.91 10.90
C THR A 57 26.04 2.66 10.68
N PRO A 58 26.57 2.03 11.74
CA PRO A 58 27.32 0.78 11.63
C PRO A 58 26.52 -0.35 10.96
N GLU A 59 25.20 -0.40 11.17
CA GLU A 59 24.32 -1.38 10.50
C GLU A 59 24.21 -1.07 8.99
N LEU A 60 24.07 0.20 8.62
CA LEU A 60 24.01 0.61 7.22
C LEU A 60 25.34 0.36 6.48
N ILE A 61 26.46 0.68 7.10
CA ILE A 61 27.80 0.37 6.56
C ILE A 61 27.97 -1.15 6.39
N THR A 62 27.47 -1.94 7.35
CA THR A 62 27.48 -3.41 7.29
C THR A 62 26.58 -3.96 6.18
N LEU A 63 25.43 -3.35 5.92
CA LEU A 63 24.57 -3.67 4.79
C LEU A 63 25.32 -3.49 3.45
N TYR A 64 25.94 -2.33 3.25
CA TYR A 64 26.72 -2.05 2.04
C TYR A 64 27.96 -2.93 1.92
N ARG A 65 28.64 -3.29 3.02
CA ARG A 65 29.70 -4.32 3.03
C ARG A 65 29.21 -5.67 2.49
N ASN A 66 28.04 -6.11 2.95
CA ASN A 66 27.47 -7.40 2.57
C ASN A 66 26.96 -7.44 1.12
N TRP A 67 26.41 -6.33 0.61
CA TRP A 67 26.17 -6.18 -0.83
C TRP A 67 27.47 -6.06 -1.63
N GLY A 68 28.50 -5.38 -1.12
CA GLY A 68 29.83 -5.34 -1.73
C GLY A 68 30.39 -6.74 -1.96
N ALA A 69 30.38 -7.57 -0.92
CA ALA A 69 30.76 -8.98 -0.97
C ALA A 69 29.82 -9.86 -1.83
N GLY A 70 28.69 -9.32 -2.31
CA GLY A 70 27.70 -10.01 -3.12
C GLY A 70 28.08 -10.20 -4.60
N GLY A 71 29.14 -9.52 -5.05
CA GLY A 71 29.71 -9.65 -6.39
C GLY A 71 28.99 -8.88 -7.50
N TRP A 72 28.13 -7.91 -7.13
CA TRP A 72 27.39 -7.03 -8.03
C TRP A 72 28.33 -6.17 -8.88
N GLY A 73 27.89 -5.78 -10.08
CA GLY A 73 28.63 -4.85 -10.93
C GLY A 73 28.57 -3.44 -10.36
N THR A 74 27.34 -2.98 -10.12
CA THR A 74 27.04 -1.65 -9.59
C THR A 74 26.07 -1.77 -8.41
N ILE A 75 26.24 -0.92 -7.41
CA ILE A 75 25.40 -0.85 -6.22
C ILE A 75 24.82 0.56 -6.16
N LEU A 76 23.49 0.70 -6.28
CA LEU A 76 22.78 1.94 -5.96
C LEU A 76 22.46 2.00 -4.46
N THR A 77 22.59 3.18 -3.87
CA THR A 77 22.13 3.42 -2.51
C THR A 77 20.60 3.54 -2.39
N SER A 78 20.08 3.56 -1.17
CA SER A 78 18.83 4.26 -0.86
C SER A 78 18.91 5.74 -1.28
N ASN A 79 17.75 6.41 -1.31
CA ASN A 79 17.63 7.87 -1.33
C ASN A 79 18.62 8.53 -0.36
N VAL A 80 19.51 9.36 -0.91
CA VAL A 80 20.32 10.37 -0.22
C VAL A 80 19.63 11.71 -0.43
N ILE A 81 19.02 12.27 0.62
CA ILE A 81 18.24 13.51 0.52
C ILE A 81 19.16 14.73 0.69
N ILE A 82 18.96 15.76 -0.14
CA ILE A 82 19.78 16.99 -0.13
C ILE A 82 19.50 17.94 1.06
N ASP A 83 18.54 17.60 1.93
CA ASP A 83 18.20 18.36 3.13
C ASP A 83 17.51 17.47 4.19
N GLY A 84 17.46 17.95 5.44
CA GLY A 84 16.92 17.18 6.58
C GLY A 84 15.41 17.27 6.79
N ILE A 85 14.66 17.95 5.93
CA ILE A 85 13.21 18.25 6.12
C ILE A 85 12.32 17.72 4.98
N ASN A 86 12.84 17.48 3.77
CA ASN A 86 12.09 17.01 2.60
C ASN A 86 12.33 15.52 2.30
N LEU A 87 12.21 14.70 3.34
CA LEU A 87 12.54 13.26 3.33
C LEU A 87 11.43 12.38 2.74
N GLU A 88 11.79 11.22 2.17
CA GLU A 88 10.83 10.14 1.86
C GLU A 88 10.39 9.41 3.13
N ALA A 89 11.32 9.21 4.06
CA ALA A 89 11.07 8.54 5.32
C ALA A 89 12.12 8.90 6.39
N PRO A 90 11.77 8.72 7.67
CA PRO A 90 12.74 8.60 8.76
C PRO A 90 13.85 7.59 8.42
N GLY A 91 15.10 7.96 8.73
CA GLY A 91 16.27 7.11 8.48
C GLY A 91 16.74 7.05 7.02
N ASN A 92 16.26 7.92 6.12
CA ASN A 92 16.99 8.19 4.87
C ASN A 92 18.37 8.79 5.18
N LEU A 93 19.36 8.56 4.30
CA LEU A 93 20.62 9.29 4.31
C LEU A 93 20.36 10.76 3.94
N VAL A 94 21.12 11.68 4.52
CA VAL A 94 20.97 13.13 4.26
C VAL A 94 22.34 13.77 4.05
N ILE A 95 22.45 14.66 3.06
CA ILE A 95 23.60 15.56 2.86
C ILE A 95 23.02 16.97 2.67
N PRO A 96 22.93 17.80 3.73
CA PRO A 96 22.56 19.21 3.62
C PRO A 96 23.55 19.98 2.73
N THR A 97 23.06 21.03 2.07
CA THR A 97 23.83 21.89 1.14
C THR A 97 25.04 22.60 1.78
N ASP A 98 25.09 22.69 3.12
CA ASP A 98 26.14 23.32 3.92
C ASP A 98 27.04 22.33 4.68
N GLU A 99 26.93 21.02 4.42
CA GLU A 99 27.69 20.01 5.16
C GLU A 99 29.20 20.06 4.85
N PRO A 100 30.09 20.09 5.85
CA PRO A 100 31.52 20.06 5.61
C PRO A 100 31.99 18.72 5.02
N PHE A 101 33.02 18.77 4.18
CA PHE A 101 33.71 17.59 3.63
C PHE A 101 34.62 16.88 4.65
N GLU A 102 34.23 16.90 5.93
CA GLU A 102 34.96 16.33 7.05
C GLU A 102 34.02 16.01 8.23
N GLY A 103 34.52 15.28 9.21
CA GLY A 103 33.76 14.93 10.41
C GLY A 103 32.76 13.80 10.22
N ARG A 104 31.99 13.51 11.28
CA ARG A 104 31.28 12.24 11.47
C ARG A 104 30.39 11.81 10.30
N ARG A 105 29.71 12.73 9.62
CA ARG A 105 28.83 12.38 8.49
C ARG A 105 29.66 11.97 7.29
N PHE A 106 30.61 12.81 6.89
CA PHE A 106 31.54 12.55 5.80
C PHE A 106 32.35 11.26 6.02
N ASP A 107 32.89 11.06 7.22
CA ASP A 107 33.61 9.83 7.58
C ASP A 107 32.73 8.59 7.46
N GLY A 108 31.46 8.66 7.87
CA GLY A 108 30.51 7.57 7.70
C GLY A 108 30.18 7.25 6.24
N PHE A 109 30.04 8.27 5.38
CA PHE A 109 29.82 8.07 3.94
C PHE A 109 31.06 7.47 3.28
N LYS A 110 32.25 7.90 3.71
CA LYS A 110 33.55 7.40 3.25
C LYS A 110 33.82 5.96 3.68
N GLU A 111 33.45 5.58 4.91
CA GLU A 111 33.49 4.18 5.34
C GLU A 111 32.52 3.33 4.52
N MET A 112 31.28 3.81 4.31
CA MET A 112 30.27 3.12 3.49
C MET A 112 30.76 2.87 2.06
N ALA A 113 31.38 3.87 1.42
CA ALA A 113 32.01 3.74 0.11
C ALA A 113 33.17 2.73 0.12
N THR A 114 34.06 2.83 1.12
CA THR A 114 35.21 1.93 1.27
C THR A 114 34.76 0.47 1.42
N GLU A 115 33.74 0.20 2.24
CA GLU A 115 33.24 -1.16 2.50
C GLU A 115 32.47 -1.75 1.30
N ALA A 116 31.63 -0.98 0.61
CA ALA A 116 30.86 -1.45 -0.53
C ALA A 116 31.74 -1.87 -1.72
N LYS A 117 32.86 -1.19 -1.91
CA LYS A 117 33.72 -1.29 -3.10
C LYS A 117 34.84 -2.32 -2.97
N LYS A 118 35.02 -2.96 -1.80
CA LYS A 118 36.13 -3.90 -1.51
C LYS A 118 36.29 -5.02 -2.53
N ASN A 119 35.21 -5.44 -3.16
CA ASN A 119 35.18 -6.56 -4.11
C ASN A 119 35.06 -6.11 -5.58
N GLY A 120 35.27 -4.82 -5.87
CA GLY A 120 35.30 -4.27 -7.24
C GLY A 120 33.97 -3.72 -7.76
N SER A 121 32.88 -3.84 -6.99
CA SER A 121 31.60 -3.18 -7.26
C SER A 121 31.77 -1.66 -7.36
N LEU A 122 31.10 -1.00 -8.31
CA LEU A 122 30.96 0.46 -8.30
C LEU A 122 29.85 0.86 -7.31
N LEU A 123 30.10 1.85 -6.43
CA LEU A 123 29.06 2.41 -5.56
C LEU A 123 28.59 3.77 -6.11
N ILE A 124 27.30 3.85 -6.44
CA ILE A 124 26.65 5.05 -6.96
C ILE A 124 25.54 5.46 -6.00
N ALA A 125 25.50 6.74 -5.63
CA ALA A 125 24.49 7.26 -4.71
C ALA A 125 23.27 7.80 -5.46
N GLN A 126 22.07 7.35 -5.10
CA GLN A 126 20.81 7.90 -5.62
C GLN A 126 20.43 9.16 -4.83
N VAL A 127 20.74 10.34 -5.38
CA VAL A 127 20.45 11.63 -4.76
C VAL A 127 19.02 12.05 -5.10
N SER A 128 18.28 12.57 -4.11
CA SER A 128 16.84 12.73 -4.18
C SER A 128 16.31 13.88 -3.31
N HIS A 129 15.04 14.23 -3.51
CA HIS A 129 14.27 15.17 -2.69
C HIS A 129 12.78 14.83 -2.84
N ALA A 130 12.07 14.53 -1.74
CA ALA A 130 10.75 13.90 -1.85
C ALA A 130 9.63 14.84 -2.37
N GLY A 131 9.75 16.16 -2.18
CA GLY A 131 8.81 17.16 -2.67
C GLY A 131 7.40 16.98 -2.10
N ARG A 132 6.36 16.95 -2.94
CA ARG A 132 4.98 16.65 -2.46
C ARG A 132 4.75 15.25 -1.86
N GLN A 133 5.76 14.39 -1.80
CA GLN A 133 5.68 13.06 -1.18
C GLN A 133 6.31 13.02 0.23
N VAL A 134 6.52 14.18 0.86
CA VAL A 134 6.92 14.31 2.27
C VAL A 134 5.70 14.13 3.18
N GLU A 135 5.85 13.39 4.27
CA GLU A 135 4.78 13.21 5.25
C GLU A 135 4.56 14.49 6.09
N GLU A 136 3.30 14.79 6.38
CA GLU A 136 2.83 16.05 7.02
C GLU A 136 3.50 16.36 8.36
N TRP A 137 3.86 15.32 9.11
CA TRP A 137 4.51 15.41 10.40
C TRP A 137 6.04 15.61 10.32
N ILE A 138 6.65 15.44 9.13
CA ILE A 138 8.08 15.71 8.87
C ILE A 138 8.26 17.16 8.41
N ASN A 139 7.46 17.58 7.42
CA ASN A 139 7.36 18.95 6.95
C ASN A 139 5.91 19.22 6.50
N PRO A 140 5.18 20.14 7.16
CA PRO A 140 3.78 20.43 6.82
C PRO A 140 3.63 21.32 5.57
N ASN A 141 4.73 21.84 5.00
CA ASN A 141 4.72 22.76 3.85
C ASN A 141 5.94 22.52 2.91
N PRO A 142 6.07 21.32 2.31
CA PRO A 142 7.17 20.99 1.41
C PRO A 142 7.02 21.71 0.07
N ILE A 143 8.12 21.79 -0.68
CA ILE A 143 8.10 22.33 -2.04
C ILE A 143 7.69 21.29 -3.08
N SER A 144 7.08 21.76 -4.16
CA SER A 144 6.82 21.01 -5.40
C SER A 144 6.92 21.97 -6.59
N ALA A 145 6.86 21.45 -7.81
CA ALA A 145 6.74 22.30 -9.00
C ALA A 145 5.51 23.23 -8.91
N SER A 146 4.40 22.74 -8.35
CA SER A 146 3.16 23.49 -8.09
C SER A 146 2.40 22.90 -6.89
N ASP A 147 1.37 23.59 -6.43
CA ASP A 147 0.47 23.27 -5.30
C ASP A 147 -0.49 22.08 -5.54
N VAL A 148 -0.08 21.13 -6.38
CA VAL A 148 -0.89 19.96 -6.73
C VAL A 148 -0.75 18.87 -5.66
N GLN A 149 -1.66 18.89 -4.69
CA GLN A 149 -1.68 17.91 -3.58
C GLN A 149 -1.65 16.46 -4.07
N LEU A 150 -0.93 15.61 -3.35
CA LEU A 150 -0.89 14.17 -3.59
C LEU A 150 -2.15 13.50 -3.05
N VAL A 151 -3.05 13.05 -3.94
CA VAL A 151 -4.25 12.30 -3.54
C VAL A 151 -3.85 10.87 -3.20
N ASN A 152 -3.79 10.54 -1.90
CA ASN A 152 -3.41 9.20 -1.45
C ASN A 152 -4.53 8.19 -1.74
N SER A 153 -4.18 7.05 -2.36
CA SER A 153 -5.06 5.90 -2.62
C SER A 153 -5.46 5.10 -1.38
N GLY A 154 -5.08 5.55 -0.17
CA GLY A 154 -5.45 4.93 1.11
C GLY A 154 -4.69 3.64 1.46
N LEU A 155 -3.83 3.15 0.55
CA LEU A 155 -3.09 1.89 0.69
C LEU A 155 -1.89 1.98 1.65
N SER A 156 -1.30 3.16 1.85
CA SER A 156 -0.05 3.34 2.60
C SER A 156 -0.21 3.78 4.06
N GLY A 157 -1.39 4.27 4.45
CA GLY A 157 -1.62 4.87 5.78
C GLY A 157 -0.93 6.23 6.03
N ARG A 158 -0.07 6.70 5.12
CA ARG A 158 0.67 7.98 5.22
C ARG A 158 -0.24 9.20 4.98
N SER A 159 -0.04 10.29 5.74
CA SER A 159 -0.56 11.62 5.39
C SER A 159 0.56 12.43 4.74
N PHE A 160 0.35 12.88 3.51
CA PHE A 160 1.33 13.69 2.78
C PHE A 160 0.90 15.17 2.83
N ALA A 161 1.87 16.05 3.10
CA ALA A 161 1.63 17.48 3.26
C ALA A 161 1.14 18.14 1.96
N ALA A 162 0.31 19.17 2.10
CA ALA A 162 -0.02 20.06 1.00
C ALA A 162 1.25 20.82 0.55
N PRO A 163 1.73 20.65 -0.70
CA PRO A 163 2.94 21.31 -1.14
C PRO A 163 2.66 22.77 -1.51
N ARG A 164 3.66 23.63 -1.33
CA ARG A 164 3.70 24.96 -1.96
C ARG A 164 4.47 24.93 -3.29
N PRO A 165 4.17 25.83 -4.24
CA PRO A 165 5.01 26.00 -5.42
C PRO A 165 6.41 26.47 -5.00
N ALA A 166 7.45 25.87 -5.57
CA ALA A 166 8.83 26.30 -5.39
C ALA A 166 9.04 27.71 -5.97
N THR A 167 9.68 28.59 -5.23
CA THR A 167 10.20 29.88 -5.73
C THR A 167 11.46 29.64 -6.56
N LYS A 168 11.97 30.68 -7.24
CA LYS A 168 13.26 30.58 -7.95
C LYS A 168 14.43 30.36 -6.99
N GLU A 169 14.33 30.86 -5.75
CA GLU A 169 15.29 30.62 -4.68
C GLU A 169 15.25 29.16 -4.20
N ASP A 170 14.05 28.58 -4.00
CA ASP A 170 13.92 27.15 -3.69
C ASP A 170 14.54 26.27 -4.80
N ILE A 171 14.32 26.63 -6.07
CA ILE A 171 14.88 25.89 -7.21
C ILE A 171 16.41 26.00 -7.25
N ALA A 172 16.96 27.20 -7.04
CA ALA A 172 18.41 27.39 -6.94
C ALA A 172 19.01 26.60 -5.76
N ASN A 173 18.36 26.59 -4.60
CA ASN A 173 18.78 25.81 -3.44
C ASN A 173 18.74 24.30 -3.70
N VAL A 174 17.76 23.81 -4.45
CA VAL A 174 17.70 22.41 -4.91
C VAL A 174 18.87 22.10 -5.85
N ILE A 175 19.13 22.95 -6.86
CA ILE A 175 20.25 22.78 -7.79
C ILE A 175 21.59 22.72 -7.02
N ASN A 176 21.82 23.69 -6.13
CA ASN A 176 23.01 23.75 -5.28
C ASN A 176 23.12 22.54 -4.35
N GLY A 177 22.02 22.05 -3.77
CA GLY A 177 22.00 20.87 -2.91
C GLY A 177 22.38 19.59 -3.64
N PHE A 178 21.89 19.40 -4.87
CA PHE A 178 22.31 18.27 -5.71
C PHE A 178 23.79 18.38 -6.12
N ALA A 179 24.28 19.56 -6.47
CA ALA A 179 25.67 19.79 -6.83
C ALA A 179 26.63 19.59 -5.65
N HIS A 180 26.28 20.13 -4.47
CA HIS A 180 27.03 19.93 -3.23
C HIS A 180 27.07 18.44 -2.84
N ALA A 181 25.94 17.73 -2.90
CA ALA A 181 25.89 16.30 -2.66
C ALA A 181 26.79 15.52 -3.62
N ALA A 182 26.84 15.89 -4.91
CA ALA A 182 27.73 15.28 -5.90
C ALA A 182 29.22 15.45 -5.52
N GLU A 183 29.64 16.66 -5.16
CA GLU A 183 31.02 16.94 -4.72
C GLU A 183 31.37 16.21 -3.41
N PHE A 184 30.43 16.18 -2.46
CA PHE A 184 30.58 15.49 -1.19
C PHE A 184 30.79 13.99 -1.38
N LEU A 185 29.98 13.37 -2.25
CA LEU A 185 30.03 11.94 -2.52
C LEU A 185 31.28 11.54 -3.31
N ASP A 186 31.73 12.35 -4.27
CA ASP A 186 33.01 12.14 -4.98
C ASP A 186 34.20 12.18 -4.00
N LYS A 187 34.26 13.21 -3.13
CA LYS A 187 35.29 13.32 -2.08
C LYS A 187 35.21 12.19 -1.04
N ALA A 188 34.02 11.68 -0.73
CA ALA A 188 33.82 10.51 0.12
C ALA A 188 34.23 9.20 -0.57
N GLY A 189 34.50 9.20 -1.88
CA GLY A 189 35.00 8.05 -2.63
C GLY A 189 33.91 7.21 -3.32
N PHE A 190 32.73 7.77 -3.57
CA PHE A 190 31.73 7.15 -4.44
C PHE A 190 32.22 7.15 -5.90
N ASP A 191 31.66 6.29 -6.73
CA ASP A 191 32.04 6.19 -8.15
C ASP A 191 31.19 7.06 -9.07
N GLY A 192 30.08 7.59 -8.55
CA GLY A 192 29.20 8.55 -9.21
C GLY A 192 27.91 8.79 -8.41
N ILE A 193 27.00 9.56 -8.99
CA ILE A 193 25.66 9.76 -8.46
C ILE A 193 24.60 9.49 -9.55
N GLU A 194 23.39 9.18 -9.10
CA GLU A 194 22.18 9.09 -9.91
C GLU A 194 21.20 10.18 -9.44
N LEU A 195 20.65 10.96 -10.36
CA LEU A 195 19.61 11.94 -10.04
C LEU A 195 18.24 11.25 -10.05
N HIS A 196 17.51 11.26 -8.92
CA HIS A 196 16.23 10.57 -8.84
C HIS A 196 15.08 11.33 -9.54
N GLY A 197 15.06 11.23 -10.88
CA GLY A 197 14.04 11.80 -11.77
C GLY A 197 12.72 11.02 -11.85
N ALA A 198 12.45 10.11 -10.91
CA ALA A 198 11.36 9.13 -11.01
C ALA A 198 10.44 9.09 -9.78
N HIS A 199 9.52 8.12 -9.76
CA HIS A 199 8.60 7.76 -8.66
C HIS A 199 7.73 8.88 -8.06
N GLY A 200 7.64 10.03 -8.74
CA GLY A 200 6.85 11.17 -8.29
C GLY A 200 7.54 12.04 -7.25
N TYR A 201 8.86 11.92 -7.05
CA TYR A 201 9.68 12.85 -6.23
C TYR A 201 9.97 14.17 -6.98
N LEU A 202 10.69 15.12 -6.37
CA LEU A 202 10.69 16.52 -6.82
C LEU A 202 11.07 16.70 -8.31
N LEU A 203 12.14 16.09 -8.78
CA LEU A 203 12.53 16.20 -10.19
C LEU A 203 11.45 15.62 -11.12
N ALA A 204 10.85 14.49 -10.77
CA ALA A 204 9.69 13.93 -11.49
C ALA A 204 8.44 14.85 -11.43
N GLN A 205 8.26 15.59 -10.33
CA GLN A 205 7.16 16.56 -10.17
C GLN A 205 7.31 17.74 -11.14
N PHE A 206 8.54 18.19 -11.40
CA PHE A 206 8.83 19.21 -12.43
C PHE A 206 8.67 18.65 -13.85
N LEU A 207 9.18 17.45 -14.13
CA LEU A 207 9.07 16.82 -15.45
C LEU A 207 7.62 16.57 -15.87
N SER A 208 6.75 16.12 -14.95
CA SER A 208 5.38 15.72 -15.26
C SER A 208 4.39 16.90 -15.40
N PRO A 209 3.66 17.04 -16.52
CA PRO A 209 2.63 18.07 -16.68
C PRO A 209 1.37 17.82 -15.82
N ARG A 210 1.28 16.66 -15.14
CA ARG A 210 0.21 16.40 -14.15
C ARG A 210 0.45 17.20 -12.86
N THR A 211 1.71 17.40 -12.48
CA THR A 211 2.14 18.02 -11.22
C THR A 211 2.75 19.40 -11.40
N ASN A 212 3.39 19.65 -12.54
CA ASN A 212 3.91 20.97 -12.91
C ASN A 212 2.84 21.75 -13.67
N LYS A 213 2.31 22.79 -13.03
CA LYS A 213 1.33 23.75 -13.56
C LYS A 213 1.91 25.15 -13.69
N ARG A 214 3.24 25.30 -13.61
CA ARG A 214 3.90 26.62 -13.69
C ARG A 214 3.77 27.22 -15.08
N THR A 215 3.80 28.54 -15.12
CA THR A 215 3.77 29.37 -16.34
C THR A 215 5.07 30.14 -16.56
N ASP A 216 6.08 29.93 -15.70
CA ASP A 216 7.42 30.51 -15.80
C ASP A 216 8.38 29.61 -16.61
N GLU A 217 9.67 29.95 -16.62
CA GLU A 217 10.68 29.17 -17.34
C GLU A 217 10.89 27.74 -16.83
N TYR A 218 10.20 27.33 -15.75
CA TYR A 218 10.24 25.97 -15.20
C TYR A 218 8.96 25.16 -15.47
N GLY A 219 7.98 25.68 -16.22
CA GLY A 219 6.80 24.92 -16.64
C GLY A 219 6.20 25.32 -17.99
N GLY A 220 4.98 24.85 -18.25
CA GLY A 220 4.30 24.99 -19.53
C GLY A 220 4.82 24.02 -20.59
N SER A 221 5.96 24.32 -21.22
CA SER A 221 6.55 23.54 -22.31
C SER A 221 7.45 22.39 -21.79
N ARG A 222 7.91 21.43 -22.63
CA ARG A 222 8.80 20.34 -22.16
C ARG A 222 10.09 20.90 -21.58
N GLU A 223 10.64 21.84 -22.31
CA GLU A 223 11.97 22.41 -22.14
C GLU A 223 12.10 23.01 -20.77
N ASN A 224 11.11 23.82 -20.42
CA ASN A 224 10.96 24.42 -19.12
C ASN A 224 10.76 23.35 -18.02
N ARG A 225 10.00 22.27 -18.27
CA ARG A 225 9.85 21.16 -17.32
C ARG A 225 11.14 20.35 -17.11
N MET A 226 11.97 20.19 -18.13
CA MET A 226 13.28 19.52 -18.06
C MET A 226 14.38 20.42 -17.49
N ARG A 227 14.22 21.74 -17.56
CA ARG A 227 15.21 22.77 -17.21
C ARG A 227 15.92 22.47 -15.89
N ILE A 228 15.18 22.26 -14.82
CA ILE A 228 15.76 22.00 -13.48
C ILE A 228 16.71 20.79 -13.46
N VAL A 229 16.40 19.71 -14.20
CA VAL A 229 17.26 18.52 -14.23
C VAL A 229 18.53 18.79 -15.04
N LEU A 230 18.42 19.55 -16.12
CA LEU A 230 19.55 19.95 -16.96
C LEU A 230 20.44 20.98 -16.27
N GLU A 231 19.88 21.88 -15.47
CA GLU A 231 20.62 22.83 -14.65
C GLU A 231 21.36 22.13 -13.50
N VAL A 232 20.75 21.12 -12.85
CA VAL A 232 21.48 20.23 -11.93
C VAL A 232 22.67 19.56 -12.63
N PHE A 233 22.47 19.00 -13.84
CA PHE A 233 23.58 18.41 -14.60
C PHE A 233 24.64 19.43 -15.02
N ALA A 234 24.26 20.65 -15.38
CA ALA A 234 25.18 21.71 -15.76
C ALA A 234 26.02 22.17 -14.55
N GLU A 235 25.45 22.29 -13.36
CA GLU A 235 26.16 22.66 -12.13
C GLU A 235 27.17 21.56 -11.73
N ILE A 236 26.81 20.29 -11.87
CA ILE A 236 27.72 19.16 -11.60
C ILE A 236 28.80 19.00 -12.69
N LYS A 237 28.47 19.25 -13.97
CA LYS A 237 29.37 19.10 -15.13
C LYS A 237 29.31 20.34 -16.04
N PRO A 238 29.97 21.46 -15.70
CA PRO A 238 29.84 22.76 -16.39
C PRO A 238 30.35 22.83 -17.85
N ASN A 239 30.82 21.71 -18.42
CA ASN A 239 31.24 21.59 -19.82
C ASN A 239 30.24 20.79 -20.70
N SER A 240 28.96 20.73 -20.29
CA SER A 240 27.98 19.76 -20.79
C SER A 240 26.75 20.36 -21.53
N VAL A 241 27.06 21.03 -22.65
CA VAL A 241 26.23 21.15 -23.87
C VAL A 241 25.05 22.14 -23.91
N GLU A 242 24.88 22.67 -25.12
CA GLU A 242 23.85 23.60 -25.63
C GLU A 242 22.47 22.91 -25.82
N TYR A 243 21.37 23.67 -25.80
CA TYR A 243 20.01 23.15 -25.56
C TYR A 243 19.03 23.20 -26.77
N THR A 244 18.12 22.20 -26.92
CA THR A 244 17.17 22.10 -28.06
C THR A 244 15.75 21.51 -27.68
N PRO A 245 14.61 22.03 -28.23
CA PRO A 245 13.19 21.85 -27.75
C PRO A 245 12.29 20.61 -28.15
N GLY A 246 11.08 20.44 -27.50
CA GLY A 246 9.91 19.56 -27.83
C GLY A 246 8.71 19.39 -26.80
N GLY A 247 8.00 18.22 -26.69
CA GLY A 247 6.71 17.95 -25.94
C GLY A 247 6.74 17.01 -24.69
N ILE A 248 5.66 16.32 -24.21
CA ILE A 248 5.78 15.08 -23.36
C ILE A 248 4.84 13.92 -23.77
N ASP A 249 5.46 12.91 -24.39
CA ASP A 249 5.08 11.55 -24.80
C ASP A 249 6.37 10.68 -24.93
N ILE A 250 6.41 9.65 -25.80
CA ILE A 250 7.62 8.80 -25.99
C ILE A 250 8.78 9.54 -26.69
N GLU A 251 8.50 10.47 -27.61
CA GLU A 251 9.50 11.31 -28.29
C GLU A 251 10.24 12.24 -27.33
N ASP A 252 9.68 12.39 -26.14
CA ASP A 252 10.16 13.32 -25.14
C ASP A 252 11.00 12.63 -24.07
N VAL A 253 10.73 11.35 -23.80
CA VAL A 253 11.71 10.45 -23.18
C VAL A 253 12.92 10.26 -24.11
N LYS A 254 12.69 10.08 -25.43
CA LYS A 254 13.74 9.97 -26.45
C LYS A 254 14.65 11.21 -26.46
N ALA A 255 14.11 12.40 -26.66
CA ALA A 255 14.95 13.60 -26.73
C ALA A 255 15.47 14.08 -25.35
N PHE A 256 14.86 13.67 -24.23
CA PHE A 256 15.52 13.78 -22.92
C PHE A 256 16.75 12.86 -22.84
N ALA A 257 16.64 11.60 -23.27
CA ALA A 257 17.79 10.68 -23.30
C ALA A 257 18.92 11.18 -24.22
N ILE A 258 18.61 11.78 -25.38
CA ILE A 258 19.59 12.46 -26.24
C ILE A 258 20.27 13.62 -25.50
N ALA A 259 19.51 14.44 -24.76
CA ALA A 259 20.08 15.54 -23.97
C ALA A 259 21.02 15.01 -22.87
N LEU A 260 20.69 13.89 -22.22
CA LEU A 260 21.54 13.23 -21.22
C LEU A 260 22.82 12.64 -21.84
N GLU A 261 22.74 11.97 -22.99
CA GLU A 261 23.93 11.44 -23.69
C GLU A 261 24.85 12.58 -24.14
N ASN A 262 24.29 13.67 -24.69
CA ASN A 262 25.05 14.86 -25.02
C ASN A 262 25.70 15.50 -23.77
N ALA A 263 24.97 15.55 -22.64
CA ALA A 263 25.50 16.01 -21.36
C ALA A 263 26.51 15.04 -20.71
N LYS A 264 26.89 13.95 -21.41
CA LYS A 264 27.86 12.95 -20.95
C LYS A 264 27.43 12.29 -19.64
N VAL A 265 26.15 11.98 -19.52
CA VAL A 265 25.61 11.09 -18.48
C VAL A 265 25.98 9.66 -18.86
N ASP A 266 26.48 8.90 -17.89
CA ASP A 266 27.03 7.57 -18.15
C ASP A 266 25.98 6.46 -18.23
N PHE A 267 24.83 6.61 -17.55
CA PHE A 267 23.73 5.64 -17.64
C PHE A 267 22.34 6.24 -17.36
N ILE A 268 21.30 5.53 -17.78
CA ILE A 268 19.89 5.78 -17.44
C ILE A 268 19.31 4.49 -16.84
N GLU A 269 18.72 4.57 -15.65
CA GLU A 269 17.89 3.49 -15.08
C GLU A 269 16.42 3.69 -15.47
N LEU A 270 15.81 2.70 -16.12
CA LEU A 270 14.39 2.69 -16.46
C LEU A 270 13.58 1.97 -15.37
N SER A 271 12.72 2.73 -14.69
CA SER A 271 11.88 2.32 -13.56
C SER A 271 10.51 3.03 -13.61
N GLY A 272 9.55 2.65 -12.77
CA GLY A 272 8.19 3.23 -12.83
C GLY A 272 7.25 2.89 -11.67
N GLY A 273 6.13 3.63 -11.62
CA GLY A 273 5.19 3.69 -10.48
C GLY A 273 5.30 4.99 -9.71
N ASN A 274 4.28 5.34 -8.92
CA ASN A 274 4.30 6.41 -7.92
C ASN A 274 3.24 6.13 -6.83
N TYR A 275 3.11 6.98 -5.81
CA TYR A 275 2.16 6.75 -4.71
C TYR A 275 0.67 6.94 -5.09
N GLU A 276 0.36 7.59 -6.22
CA GLU A 276 -1.02 7.66 -6.75
C GLU A 276 -1.41 6.35 -7.46
N LYS A 277 -0.46 5.76 -8.20
CA LYS A 277 -0.60 4.49 -8.92
C LYS A 277 0.69 3.68 -8.81
N PHE A 278 0.69 2.67 -7.94
CA PHE A 278 1.70 1.61 -7.96
C PHE A 278 1.65 0.92 -9.34
N ALA A 279 2.67 1.13 -10.19
CA ALA A 279 2.66 0.62 -11.57
C ALA A 279 2.73 -0.91 -11.68
N PHE A 280 2.92 -1.61 -10.55
CA PHE A 280 2.92 -3.07 -10.46
C PHE A 280 1.56 -3.73 -10.77
N ALA A 281 0.47 -2.96 -10.92
CA ALA A 281 -0.87 -3.49 -11.13
C ALA A 281 -1.40 -3.42 -12.57
N HIS A 282 -0.70 -2.74 -13.49
CA HIS A 282 -1.16 -2.50 -14.87
C HIS A 282 -0.07 -2.85 -15.89
N GLU A 283 0.20 -4.15 -16.01
CA GLU A 283 1.18 -4.71 -16.94
C GLU A 283 0.56 -4.98 -18.32
N ARG A 284 1.25 -4.60 -19.40
CA ARG A 284 0.94 -5.13 -20.75
C ARG A 284 1.31 -6.62 -20.79
N GLU A 285 0.51 -7.44 -21.47
CA GLU A 285 0.77 -8.89 -21.59
C GLU A 285 2.13 -9.24 -22.22
N GLU A 286 2.68 -8.36 -23.06
CA GLU A 286 4.03 -8.50 -23.62
C GLU A 286 5.13 -8.33 -22.58
N ASN A 287 4.94 -7.42 -21.62
CA ASN A 287 5.87 -7.15 -20.53
C ASN A 287 5.88 -8.28 -19.49
N LYS A 288 4.72 -8.94 -19.27
CA LYS A 288 4.63 -10.18 -18.48
C LYS A 288 5.53 -11.29 -19.06
N LYS A 289 5.45 -11.51 -20.37
CA LYS A 289 6.20 -12.57 -21.07
C LYS A 289 7.72 -12.33 -21.06
N ARG A 290 8.17 -11.08 -21.02
CA ARG A 290 9.59 -10.69 -20.96
C ARG A 290 10.10 -10.46 -19.52
N GLU A 291 9.27 -10.74 -18.51
CA GLU A 291 9.55 -10.45 -17.09
C GLU A 291 10.07 -9.02 -16.81
N ASN A 292 9.66 -8.01 -17.59
CA ASN A 292 10.14 -6.64 -17.39
C ASN A 292 9.10 -5.60 -17.83
N TYR A 293 8.93 -4.57 -17.02
CA TYR A 293 7.87 -3.57 -17.16
C TYR A 293 8.18 -2.43 -18.15
N PHE A 294 9.43 -2.31 -18.59
CA PHE A 294 9.98 -1.13 -19.28
C PHE A 294 10.75 -1.44 -20.56
N LEU A 295 10.93 -2.71 -20.96
CA LEU A 295 11.69 -3.08 -22.16
C LEU A 295 11.16 -2.46 -23.46
N VAL A 296 9.84 -2.33 -23.63
CA VAL A 296 9.25 -1.71 -24.82
C VAL A 296 9.65 -0.22 -24.91
N GLN A 297 9.69 0.47 -23.77
CA GLN A 297 10.16 1.85 -23.68
C GLN A 297 11.68 1.93 -23.87
N ALA A 298 12.43 0.97 -23.32
CA ALA A 298 13.88 0.87 -23.49
C ALA A 298 14.26 0.72 -24.98
N GLU A 299 13.55 -0.13 -25.71
CA GLU A 299 13.77 -0.37 -27.14
C GLU A 299 13.61 0.92 -27.97
N GLU A 300 12.61 1.75 -27.64
CA GLU A 300 12.38 3.04 -28.29
C GLU A 300 13.43 4.10 -27.94
N ILE A 301 13.94 4.10 -26.70
CA ILE A 301 15.02 5.01 -26.26
C ILE A 301 16.35 4.62 -26.90
N VAL A 302 16.67 3.33 -26.92
CA VAL A 302 17.94 2.79 -27.45
C VAL A 302 18.11 3.08 -28.94
N LYS A 303 17.01 3.13 -29.71
CA LYS A 303 17.01 3.48 -31.15
C LYS A 303 17.51 4.89 -31.47
N VAL A 304 17.49 5.83 -30.53
CA VAL A 304 17.88 7.24 -30.77
C VAL A 304 19.23 7.64 -30.17
N LEU A 305 19.90 6.72 -29.48
CA LEU A 305 21.15 6.96 -28.76
C LEU A 305 22.36 6.45 -29.55
N LYS A 306 23.52 7.10 -29.35
CA LYS A 306 24.82 6.66 -29.89
C LYS A 306 25.37 5.43 -29.15
N ARG A 307 24.73 5.03 -28.05
CA ARG A 307 25.04 3.88 -27.17
C ARG A 307 26.30 4.09 -26.31
N ASP A 308 26.78 5.33 -26.20
CA ASP A 308 27.82 5.68 -25.24
C ASP A 308 27.26 5.62 -23.81
N ILE A 309 26.07 6.20 -23.61
CA ILE A 309 25.26 6.06 -22.40
C ILE A 309 24.71 4.64 -22.25
N LYS A 310 24.76 4.08 -21.03
CA LYS A 310 24.29 2.72 -20.74
C LYS A 310 22.85 2.69 -20.23
N ILE A 311 22.07 1.74 -20.71
CA ILE A 311 20.67 1.59 -20.29
C ILE A 311 20.55 0.43 -19.30
N PHE A 312 20.07 0.73 -18.11
CA PHE A 312 19.61 -0.26 -17.14
C PHE A 312 18.08 -0.31 -17.13
N SER A 313 17.53 -1.48 -16.81
CA SER A 313 16.10 -1.61 -16.52
C SER A 313 15.87 -2.36 -15.20
N THR A 314 14.97 -1.81 -14.38
CA THR A 314 14.73 -2.27 -13.02
C THR A 314 13.25 -2.53 -12.79
N GLY A 315 12.89 -3.81 -12.64
CA GLY A 315 11.53 -4.24 -12.30
C GLY A 315 11.05 -5.43 -13.12
N GLY A 316 10.51 -6.43 -12.43
CA GLY A 316 9.97 -7.66 -13.04
C GLY A 316 10.94 -8.84 -13.05
N PHE A 317 12.24 -8.59 -13.33
CA PHE A 317 13.23 -9.65 -13.60
C PHE A 317 13.34 -10.69 -12.47
N LYS A 318 13.17 -11.97 -12.82
CA LYS A 318 13.37 -13.09 -11.91
C LYS A 318 14.22 -14.21 -12.53
N SER A 319 13.94 -14.64 -13.76
CA SER A 319 14.70 -15.69 -14.43
C SER A 319 15.98 -15.17 -15.09
N ILE A 320 17.05 -15.98 -15.10
CA ILE A 320 18.28 -15.67 -15.83
C ILE A 320 18.00 -15.55 -17.32
N LYS A 321 17.09 -16.37 -17.86
CA LYS A 321 16.69 -16.30 -19.28
C LYS A 321 16.14 -14.92 -19.65
N ALA A 322 15.18 -14.40 -18.91
CA ALA A 322 14.65 -13.05 -19.18
C ALA A 322 15.73 -11.97 -19.06
N MET A 323 16.66 -12.09 -18.10
CA MET A 323 17.78 -11.17 -17.94
C MET A 323 18.77 -11.22 -19.12
N VAL A 324 19.11 -12.42 -19.62
CA VAL A 324 20.01 -12.61 -20.78
C VAL A 324 19.33 -12.13 -22.07
N ASP A 325 18.09 -12.57 -22.34
CA ASP A 325 17.32 -12.18 -23.53
C ASP A 325 17.12 -10.65 -23.61
N SER A 326 17.15 -9.95 -22.47
CA SER A 326 17.03 -8.49 -22.42
C SER A 326 18.28 -7.74 -22.89
N LEU A 327 19.46 -8.38 -22.88
CA LEU A 327 20.73 -7.72 -23.24
C LEU A 327 20.83 -7.37 -24.74
N ASP A 328 19.92 -7.89 -25.57
CA ASP A 328 19.72 -7.44 -26.96
C ASP A 328 19.20 -5.99 -27.03
N ILE A 329 18.63 -5.48 -25.93
CA ILE A 329 18.02 -4.14 -25.84
C ILE A 329 18.77 -3.27 -24.83
N ILE A 330 19.03 -3.77 -23.61
CA ILE A 330 19.61 -3.00 -22.49
C ILE A 330 21.04 -3.43 -22.17
N ASP A 331 21.82 -2.56 -21.54
CA ASP A 331 23.22 -2.82 -21.23
C ASP A 331 23.42 -3.54 -19.89
N GLY A 332 22.47 -3.40 -18.96
CA GLY A 332 22.48 -4.12 -17.68
C GLY A 332 21.12 -4.24 -17.01
N VAL A 333 21.05 -5.11 -15.99
CA VAL A 333 19.81 -5.51 -15.31
C VAL A 333 19.82 -5.05 -13.85
N GLY A 334 18.75 -4.36 -13.43
CA GLY A 334 18.60 -3.87 -12.07
C GLY A 334 17.73 -4.77 -11.20
N ILE A 335 18.26 -5.17 -10.04
CA ILE A 335 17.64 -6.11 -9.11
C ILE A 335 17.37 -5.42 -7.77
N GLY A 336 16.09 -5.09 -7.53
CA GLY A 336 15.58 -4.58 -6.25
C GLY A 336 15.37 -5.71 -5.24
N ARG A 337 14.11 -5.94 -4.82
CA ARG A 337 13.70 -6.88 -3.75
C ARG A 337 14.45 -8.23 -3.68
N ALA A 338 14.80 -8.86 -4.80
CA ALA A 338 15.54 -10.12 -4.79
C ALA A 338 16.98 -10.00 -4.25
N SER A 339 17.62 -8.82 -4.33
CA SER A 339 18.94 -8.56 -3.70
C SER A 339 18.88 -8.40 -2.18
N ALA A 340 17.69 -8.25 -1.60
CA ALA A 340 17.49 -8.36 -0.15
C ALA A 340 17.40 -9.82 0.30
N GLN A 341 16.76 -10.70 -0.49
CA GLN A 341 16.71 -12.13 -0.20
C GLN A 341 18.02 -12.86 -0.55
N GLU A 342 18.66 -12.47 -1.64
CA GLU A 342 19.90 -13.05 -2.15
C GLU A 342 20.98 -11.94 -2.31
N PRO A 343 21.54 -11.41 -1.22
CA PRO A 343 22.59 -10.39 -1.29
C PRO A 343 23.84 -10.87 -2.03
N ARG A 344 24.06 -12.20 -2.07
CA ARG A 344 25.16 -12.88 -2.79
C ARG A 344 24.70 -13.55 -4.09
N PHE A 345 23.64 -13.04 -4.73
CA PHE A 345 23.08 -13.61 -5.96
C PHE A 345 24.12 -13.77 -7.08
N VAL A 346 24.88 -12.71 -7.38
CA VAL A 346 25.87 -12.73 -8.47
C VAL A 346 27.06 -13.65 -8.16
N GLU A 347 27.54 -13.65 -6.91
CA GLU A 347 28.52 -14.64 -6.44
C GLU A 347 28.01 -16.09 -6.48
N THR A 348 26.71 -16.31 -6.35
CA THR A 348 26.09 -17.63 -6.50
C THR A 348 26.04 -18.03 -7.97
N LEU A 349 25.62 -17.12 -8.85
CA LEU A 349 25.51 -17.33 -10.29
C LEU A 349 26.87 -17.64 -10.97
N LYS A 350 27.97 -17.08 -10.45
CA LYS A 350 29.35 -17.42 -10.88
C LYS A 350 29.78 -18.86 -10.53
N LYS A 351 29.12 -19.51 -9.57
CA LYS A 351 29.55 -20.80 -8.99
C LYS A 351 28.60 -21.96 -9.31
N VAL A 352 27.31 -21.68 -9.49
CA VAL A 352 26.28 -22.67 -9.76
C VAL A 352 25.30 -22.16 -10.81
N SER A 353 24.97 -23.03 -11.77
CA SER A 353 23.95 -22.74 -12.78
C SER A 353 22.56 -22.81 -12.14
N ILE A 354 21.86 -21.67 -12.11
CA ILE A 354 20.53 -21.52 -11.53
C ILE A 354 19.58 -20.87 -12.56
N PRO A 355 18.27 -21.22 -12.56
CA PRO A 355 17.33 -20.69 -13.56
C PRO A 355 16.90 -19.24 -13.27
N GLY A 356 17.10 -18.75 -12.04
CA GLY A 356 16.66 -17.41 -11.61
C GLY A 356 16.83 -17.18 -10.12
N THR A 357 16.29 -16.05 -9.65
CA THR A 357 16.20 -15.69 -8.23
C THR A 357 15.26 -16.65 -7.48
N MET A 358 15.41 -16.71 -6.15
CA MET A 358 14.54 -17.50 -5.29
C MET A 358 13.08 -17.03 -5.40
N GLU A 359 12.17 -17.99 -5.53
CA GLU A 359 10.74 -17.75 -5.51
C GLU A 359 10.28 -17.36 -4.09
N GLN A 360 9.40 -16.37 -3.98
CA GLN A 360 8.78 -16.00 -2.71
C GLN A 360 7.41 -16.67 -2.58
N ARG A 361 7.14 -17.31 -1.44
CA ARG A 361 5.86 -17.92 -1.06
C ARG A 361 4.82 -16.90 -0.58
N PHE A 362 4.79 -15.75 -1.24
CA PHE A 362 3.73 -14.75 -1.15
C PHE A 362 2.99 -14.68 -2.48
N ASP A 363 1.72 -14.27 -2.43
CA ASP A 363 0.98 -13.92 -3.63
C ASP A 363 1.76 -12.85 -4.43
N HIS A 364 1.80 -12.99 -5.75
CA HIS A 364 2.60 -12.11 -6.59
C HIS A 364 2.12 -10.66 -6.51
N ASP A 365 0.80 -10.50 -6.43
CA ASP A 365 0.09 -9.22 -6.45
C ASP A 365 0.07 -8.57 -5.05
N ASP A 366 0.47 -9.29 -3.99
CA ASP A 366 0.62 -8.74 -2.64
C ASP A 366 1.94 -7.96 -2.51
N VAL A 367 1.96 -6.80 -3.15
CA VAL A 367 3.09 -5.87 -3.15
C VAL A 367 3.46 -5.45 -1.74
N LEU A 368 2.49 -5.31 -0.82
CA LEU A 368 2.72 -4.88 0.56
C LEU A 368 3.52 -5.92 1.36
N LYS A 369 3.14 -7.21 1.33
CA LYS A 369 3.94 -8.30 1.94
C LYS A 369 5.37 -8.29 1.41
N ARG A 370 5.53 -8.18 0.10
CA ARG A 370 6.83 -8.26 -0.57
C ARG A 370 7.71 -7.04 -0.32
N LEU A 371 7.14 -5.87 -0.04
CA LEU A 371 7.87 -4.67 0.42
C LEU A 371 8.30 -4.81 1.89
N ALA A 372 7.38 -5.22 2.78
CA ALA A 372 7.68 -5.42 4.20
C ALA A 372 8.78 -6.47 4.39
N ALA A 373 8.70 -7.59 3.65
CA ALA A 373 9.69 -8.64 3.68
C ALA A 373 11.08 -8.20 3.23
N ALA A 374 11.17 -7.42 2.15
CA ALA A 374 12.45 -6.86 1.69
C ALA A 374 13.06 -5.91 2.74
N GLY A 375 12.24 -5.10 3.43
CA GLY A 375 12.71 -4.25 4.54
C GLY A 375 13.28 -5.04 5.72
N ILE A 376 12.65 -6.17 6.09
CA ILE A 376 13.16 -7.05 7.15
C ILE A 376 14.44 -7.77 6.72
N GLN A 377 14.50 -8.25 5.48
CA GLN A 377 15.71 -8.87 4.92
C GLN A 377 16.89 -7.87 4.85
N ILE A 378 16.63 -6.61 4.47
CA ILE A 378 17.62 -5.51 4.55
C ILE A 378 18.12 -5.35 5.99
N SER A 379 17.21 -5.32 6.99
CA SER A 379 17.59 -5.25 8.41
C SER A 379 18.41 -6.47 8.86
N GLN A 380 18.11 -7.67 8.36
CA GLN A 380 18.89 -8.89 8.64
C GLN A 380 20.32 -8.76 8.10
N ILE A 381 20.48 -8.39 6.82
CA ILE A 381 21.81 -8.19 6.21
C ILE A 381 22.61 -7.12 6.95
N ALA A 382 21.96 -6.02 7.35
CA ALA A 382 22.56 -4.93 8.11
C ALA A 382 23.08 -5.36 9.50
N ASN A 383 22.55 -6.46 10.05
CA ASN A 383 22.96 -7.06 11.33
C ASN A 383 23.85 -8.31 11.15
N ASN A 384 24.40 -8.56 9.95
CA ASN A 384 25.13 -9.80 9.60
C ASN A 384 24.32 -11.10 9.81
N LEU A 385 23.00 -11.03 9.71
CA LEU A 385 22.13 -12.20 9.71
C LEU A 385 21.85 -12.63 8.27
N GLU A 386 21.77 -13.94 8.05
CA GLU A 386 21.30 -14.48 6.76
C GLU A 386 19.83 -14.09 6.54
N PRO A 387 19.46 -13.58 5.34
CA PRO A 387 18.08 -13.25 5.02
C PRO A 387 17.14 -14.46 5.18
N VAL A 388 15.93 -14.21 5.66
CA VAL A 388 14.90 -15.25 5.72
C VAL A 388 14.60 -15.81 4.32
N ASP A 389 14.74 -17.13 4.18
CA ASP A 389 14.46 -17.88 2.95
C ASP A 389 12.94 -17.99 2.74
N LEU A 390 12.41 -17.12 1.89
CA LEU A 390 10.97 -17.06 1.57
C LEU A 390 10.53 -18.06 0.50
N SER A 391 11.39 -18.97 0.04
CA SER A 391 10.98 -20.06 -0.86
C SER A 391 10.25 -21.19 -0.11
N LYS A 392 10.33 -21.18 1.22
CA LYS A 392 9.64 -22.08 2.15
C LYS A 392 8.36 -21.40 2.68
N GLN A 393 7.23 -22.11 2.60
CA GLN A 393 5.93 -21.58 3.04
C GLN A 393 5.94 -21.24 4.54
N GLU A 394 6.48 -22.12 5.37
CA GLU A 394 6.61 -21.95 6.83
C GLU A 394 7.31 -20.63 7.21
N ASN A 395 8.37 -20.26 6.49
CA ASN A 395 9.10 -19.02 6.72
C ASN A 395 8.29 -17.78 6.30
N ALA A 396 7.57 -17.86 5.17
CA ALA A 396 6.73 -16.78 4.68
C ALA A 396 5.53 -16.54 5.63
N ASP A 397 4.91 -17.62 6.11
CA ASP A 397 3.81 -17.57 7.07
C ASP A 397 4.28 -17.02 8.43
N SER A 398 5.43 -17.49 8.95
CA SER A 398 6.03 -16.96 10.19
C SER A 398 6.33 -15.47 10.09
N LEU A 399 7.07 -15.06 9.04
CA LEU A 399 7.43 -13.65 8.82
C LEU A 399 6.17 -12.77 8.77
N TRP A 400 5.11 -13.23 8.11
CA TRP A 400 3.88 -12.45 8.02
C TRP A 400 3.11 -12.37 9.34
N ASN A 401 3.11 -13.44 10.15
CA ASN A 401 2.54 -13.40 11.50
C ASN A 401 3.29 -12.37 12.38
N ASP A 402 4.63 -12.38 12.33
CA ASP A 402 5.47 -11.45 13.11
C ASP A 402 5.24 -9.99 12.66
N VAL A 403 5.18 -9.74 11.34
CA VAL A 403 4.83 -8.43 10.76
C VAL A 403 3.45 -7.94 11.23
N MET A 404 2.44 -8.82 11.22
CA MET A 404 1.10 -8.47 11.68
C MET A 404 1.06 -8.19 13.19
N GLN A 405 1.84 -8.91 14.00
CA GLN A 405 1.96 -8.66 15.44
C GLN A 405 2.64 -7.30 15.71
N TYR A 406 3.69 -6.95 14.97
CA TYR A 406 4.31 -5.62 15.04
C TYR A 406 3.35 -4.51 14.66
N PHE A 407 2.58 -4.66 13.57
CA PHE A 407 1.56 -3.67 13.19
C PHE A 407 0.46 -3.50 14.25
N GLN A 408 0.07 -4.58 14.95
CA GLN A 408 -0.88 -4.50 16.06
C GLN A 408 -0.31 -3.72 17.26
N GLN A 409 0.99 -3.89 17.57
CA GLN A 409 1.67 -3.13 18.61
C GLN A 409 1.85 -1.65 18.22
N ALA A 410 2.28 -1.39 16.98
CA ALA A 410 2.43 -0.03 16.44
C ALA A 410 1.11 0.74 16.40
N ALA A 411 -0.01 0.08 16.09
CA ALA A 411 -1.35 0.69 16.13
C ALA A 411 -1.85 1.04 17.54
N GLN A 412 -1.20 0.54 18.60
CA GLN A 412 -1.52 0.84 20.00
C GLN A 412 -0.58 1.90 20.60
N ASP A 413 0.48 2.30 19.90
CA ASP A 413 1.45 3.30 20.34
C ASP A 413 1.02 4.72 19.93
N THR A 414 0.32 5.37 20.85
CA THR A 414 -0.14 6.77 20.70
C THR A 414 0.97 7.82 20.83
N GLU A 415 2.20 7.43 21.14
CA GLU A 415 3.34 8.35 21.36
C GLU A 415 4.40 8.25 20.25
N HIS A 416 4.19 7.44 19.21
CA HIS A 416 5.11 7.20 18.09
C HIS A 416 6.51 6.66 18.49
N LYS A 417 6.67 6.09 19.68
CA LYS A 417 7.93 5.49 20.18
C LYS A 417 8.41 4.28 19.38
N LEU A 418 7.51 3.53 18.74
CA LEU A 418 7.80 2.48 17.77
C LEU A 418 8.16 3.04 16.38
N THR A 419 7.99 4.34 16.16
CA THR A 419 8.54 5.05 14.98
C THR A 419 10.01 5.43 15.21
N GLU A 420 10.41 5.66 16.47
CA GLU A 420 11.82 5.74 16.88
C GLU A 420 12.46 4.34 16.97
N THR A 421 11.71 3.34 17.44
CA THR A 421 12.19 1.96 17.63
C THR A 421 12.01 1.12 16.37
N ARG A 422 12.99 1.24 15.46
CA ARG A 422 13.10 0.55 14.15
C ARG A 422 12.50 -0.87 14.07
N LEU A 423 12.12 -1.26 12.84
CA LEU A 423 11.89 -2.65 12.35
C LEU A 423 12.99 -3.68 12.73
N VAL A 424 14.14 -3.22 13.22
CA VAL A 424 15.21 -4.03 13.84
C VAL A 424 14.68 -4.99 14.91
N ALA A 425 13.63 -4.63 15.66
CA ALA A 425 13.00 -5.50 16.65
C ALA A 425 12.54 -6.85 16.05
N LEU A 426 11.91 -6.82 14.86
CA LEU A 426 11.46 -8.03 14.16
C LEU A 426 12.63 -8.87 13.63
N SER A 427 13.71 -8.25 13.16
CA SER A 427 14.86 -8.98 12.60
C SER A 427 15.60 -9.87 13.59
N LYS A 428 15.39 -9.68 14.92
CA LYS A 428 15.99 -10.49 15.98
C LYS A 428 15.11 -11.66 16.45
N CYS A 429 13.86 -11.74 15.99
CA CYS A 429 12.89 -12.73 16.47
C CYS A 429 12.83 -14.02 15.64
N ILE A 430 13.44 -14.04 14.44
CA ILE A 430 13.46 -15.22 13.56
C ILE A 430 14.75 -16.00 13.80
N PRO A 431 14.72 -17.21 14.40
CA PRO A 431 15.91 -18.04 14.53
C PRO A 431 16.32 -18.54 13.15
N ALA A 432 17.54 -18.22 12.72
CA ALA A 432 18.15 -18.91 11.59
C ALA A 432 18.20 -20.42 11.92
N SER A 433 17.61 -21.25 11.04
CA SER A 433 17.46 -22.68 11.29
C SER A 433 18.82 -23.37 11.47
N ALA A 434 19.07 -23.85 12.68
CA ALA A 434 20.22 -24.62 13.16
C ALA A 434 21.29 -25.07 12.13
N SER A 435 22.45 -24.42 12.16
CA SER A 435 23.74 -25.04 11.78
C SER A 435 24.94 -24.46 12.56
N GLU A 436 25.27 -25.16 13.65
CA GLU A 436 26.54 -25.25 14.40
C GLU A 436 27.60 -24.11 14.46
N ARG A 437 27.82 -23.65 15.70
CA ARG A 437 29.10 -23.45 16.43
C ARG A 437 30.29 -22.72 15.76
N LEU A 438 30.64 -21.54 16.29
CA LEU A 438 32.03 -21.13 16.61
C LEU A 438 32.05 -20.30 17.93
N PRO A 439 33.20 -20.16 18.63
CA PRO A 439 33.23 -19.95 20.09
C PRO A 439 33.23 -18.49 20.58
N ALA A 440 33.00 -18.34 21.89
CA ALA A 440 32.74 -17.10 22.60
C ALA A 440 33.92 -16.10 22.68
N GLY A 441 33.59 -14.80 22.67
CA GLY A 441 34.52 -13.70 22.96
C GLY A 441 33.80 -12.35 23.11
N HIS A 442 33.51 -11.95 24.35
CA HIS A 442 32.94 -10.67 24.80
C HIS A 442 31.46 -10.36 24.47
N PHE A 443 30.64 -10.53 25.51
CA PHE A 443 29.24 -10.11 25.59
C PHE A 443 29.12 -8.65 26.04
N LEU A 444 28.32 -7.86 25.31
CA LEU A 444 27.53 -6.75 25.87
C LEU A 444 26.09 -6.89 25.37
N LEU A 445 25.25 -7.52 26.20
CA LEU A 445 23.80 -7.64 25.99
C LEU A 445 23.09 -6.36 26.45
N PRO A 446 21.94 -6.06 25.85
CA PRO A 446 20.75 -5.75 26.63
C PRO A 446 19.68 -6.84 26.47
N TYR A 447 19.48 -7.58 27.55
CA TYR A 447 18.24 -8.24 28.01
C TYR A 447 17.14 -8.56 26.98
N CYS A 448 16.95 -9.85 26.71
CA CYS A 448 15.59 -10.42 26.68
C CYS A 448 15.14 -10.69 28.13
N SER A 449 13.94 -10.26 28.51
CA SER A 449 13.36 -10.62 29.82
C SER A 449 12.81 -12.06 29.80
N PRO A 450 12.97 -12.87 30.86
CA PRO A 450 12.47 -14.26 30.89
C PRO A 450 10.95 -14.42 31.09
N ASP A 451 10.21 -13.36 31.43
CA ASP A 451 8.81 -13.45 31.90
C ASP A 451 7.75 -13.64 30.80
N PHE A 452 8.06 -14.39 29.75
CA PHE A 452 7.10 -14.81 28.73
C PHE A 452 6.49 -16.19 29.04
N GLN A 453 5.77 -16.30 30.16
CA GLN A 453 4.93 -17.48 30.43
C GLN A 453 3.58 -17.39 29.71
N SER A 454 3.42 -18.24 28.69
CA SER A 454 2.15 -18.80 28.19
C SER A 454 0.88 -17.95 28.36
N HIS A 455 0.50 -17.21 27.31
CA HIS A 455 -0.90 -16.86 27.08
C HIS A 455 -1.59 -17.92 26.20
N PRO A 456 -2.87 -18.25 26.46
CA PRO A 456 -3.61 -19.22 25.65
C PRO A 456 -3.91 -18.68 24.24
N PRO A 457 -4.14 -19.54 23.25
CA PRO A 457 -4.47 -19.11 21.89
C PRO A 457 -5.78 -18.31 21.86
N LEU A 458 -5.73 -17.11 21.26
CA LEU A 458 -6.89 -16.24 21.10
C LEU A 458 -7.91 -16.81 20.11
N SER A 459 -9.19 -16.57 20.38
CA SER A 459 -10.32 -17.16 19.66
C SER A 459 -10.56 -16.56 18.26
N ALA A 460 -11.28 -17.31 17.42
CA ALA A 460 -11.54 -16.95 16.04
C ALA A 460 -12.29 -15.61 15.85
N SER A 461 -13.05 -15.15 16.85
CA SER A 461 -13.77 -13.86 16.79
C SER A 461 -12.83 -12.66 16.66
N THR A 462 -11.66 -12.69 17.31
CA THR A 462 -10.68 -11.59 17.26
C THR A 462 -10.04 -11.44 15.87
N LYS A 463 -9.89 -12.56 15.13
CA LYS A 463 -9.37 -12.54 13.75
C LYS A 463 -10.36 -11.95 12.75
N ALA A 464 -11.67 -12.17 12.95
CA ALA A 464 -12.72 -11.62 12.09
C ALA A 464 -12.82 -10.08 12.18
N THR A 465 -12.67 -9.51 13.38
CA THR A 465 -12.76 -8.05 13.58
C THR A 465 -11.67 -7.28 12.84
N ALA A 466 -10.45 -7.82 12.78
CA ALA A 466 -9.34 -7.21 12.03
C ALA A 466 -9.55 -7.24 10.51
N PHE A 467 -10.18 -8.30 9.98
CA PHE A 467 -10.50 -8.41 8.55
C PHE A 467 -11.61 -7.43 8.11
N SER A 468 -12.55 -7.13 9.01
CA SER A 468 -13.62 -6.14 8.78
C SER A 468 -13.06 -4.74 8.48
N PHE A 469 -12.08 -4.27 9.27
CA PHE A 469 -11.43 -2.97 9.07
C PHE A 469 -10.67 -2.85 7.75
N TYR A 470 -10.17 -3.96 7.20
CA TYR A 470 -9.42 -3.96 5.93
C TYR A 470 -10.34 -3.75 4.70
N ILE A 471 -11.55 -4.29 4.73
CA ILE A 471 -12.51 -4.19 3.60
C ILE A 471 -13.25 -2.85 3.60
N GLN A 472 -13.38 -2.19 4.75
CA GLN A 472 -14.16 -0.96 4.92
C GLN A 472 -13.60 0.28 4.17
N ARG A 473 -12.42 0.18 3.55
CA ARG A 473 -11.67 1.31 2.96
C ARG A 473 -11.86 1.53 1.45
N LYS A 474 -12.82 0.87 0.79
CA LYS A 474 -12.83 0.70 -0.68
C LYS A 474 -13.94 1.43 -1.49
N TYR A 475 -14.77 2.30 -0.91
CA TYR A 475 -15.93 2.88 -1.63
C TYR A 475 -16.17 4.39 -1.36
N ASP A 476 -16.05 5.21 -2.41
CA ASP A 476 -15.94 6.69 -2.34
C ASP A 476 -17.20 7.48 -1.94
N ILE A 477 -18.40 6.89 -1.97
CA ILE A 477 -19.64 7.66 -1.71
C ILE A 477 -19.82 7.99 -0.22
N ALA A 478 -19.28 7.17 0.68
CA ALA A 478 -19.29 7.47 2.13
C ALA A 478 -18.48 8.73 2.46
N TRP A 479 -17.41 9.00 1.69
CA TRP A 479 -16.49 10.11 1.88
C TRP A 479 -17.15 11.48 1.61
N PHE A 480 -18.02 11.59 0.60
CA PHE A 480 -18.73 12.84 0.29
C PHE A 480 -19.70 13.26 1.43
N ILE A 481 -20.44 12.30 1.99
CA ILE A 481 -21.43 12.58 3.05
C ILE A 481 -20.73 12.87 4.39
N GLN A 482 -19.67 12.12 4.74
CA GLN A 482 -18.90 12.34 5.98
C GLN A 482 -18.23 13.72 6.05
N ASN A 483 -17.83 14.29 4.91
CA ASN A 483 -17.21 15.62 4.88
C ASN A 483 -18.18 16.79 5.14
N LYS A 484 -19.48 16.62 4.87
CA LYS A 484 -20.51 17.62 5.23
C LYS A 484 -21.21 17.35 6.56
N TYR A 485 -21.26 16.10 7.02
CA TYR A 485 -21.97 15.71 8.24
C TYR A 485 -21.14 14.75 9.11
N GLN A 486 -20.73 15.23 10.29
CA GLN A 486 -20.01 14.43 11.29
C GLN A 486 -20.95 13.97 12.42
N PHE A 487 -20.93 12.68 12.72
CA PHE A 487 -21.57 12.10 13.90
C PHE A 487 -20.57 12.03 15.07
N GLY A 488 -21.01 12.43 16.27
CA GLY A 488 -20.25 12.26 17.51
C GLY A 488 -21.13 11.85 18.68
N LEU A 489 -20.52 11.53 19.82
CA LEU A 489 -21.19 11.11 21.06
C LEU A 489 -22.25 12.10 21.60
N SER A 490 -22.28 13.33 21.09
CA SER A 490 -23.19 14.41 21.47
C SER A 490 -24.14 14.87 20.36
N GLY A 491 -24.22 14.16 19.23
CA GLY A 491 -25.19 14.42 18.15
C GLY A 491 -24.58 14.60 16.75
N LEU A 492 -25.40 15.14 15.83
CA LEU A 492 -25.04 15.39 14.44
C LEU A 492 -24.54 16.83 14.25
N CYS A 493 -23.41 16.98 13.57
CA CYS A 493 -22.83 18.27 13.21
C CYS A 493 -22.75 18.44 11.69
N ARG A 494 -23.42 19.46 11.15
CA ARG A 494 -23.25 19.90 9.77
C ARG A 494 -22.03 20.83 9.69
N ILE A 495 -21.20 20.64 8.68
CA ILE A 495 -19.98 21.41 8.43
C ILE A 495 -20.10 22.06 7.06
N THR A 496 -20.09 23.40 7.05
CA THR A 496 -19.92 24.21 5.84
C THR A 496 -18.54 24.88 5.89
N LYS A 497 -18.08 25.47 4.77
CA LYS A 497 -16.77 26.14 4.69
C LYS A 497 -16.59 27.28 5.71
N GLU A 498 -17.68 27.83 6.24
CA GLU A 498 -17.68 29.04 7.07
C GLU A 498 -18.19 28.80 8.50
N LYS A 499 -18.86 27.67 8.80
CA LYS A 499 -19.33 27.36 10.16
C LYS A 499 -19.63 25.87 10.38
N LYS A 500 -19.39 25.41 11.62
CA LYS A 500 -19.87 24.12 12.14
C LYS A 500 -21.12 24.35 13.00
N SER A 501 -22.25 23.77 12.63
CA SER A 501 -23.49 23.78 13.42
C SER A 501 -23.82 22.38 13.91
N CYS A 502 -23.98 22.21 15.22
CA CYS A 502 -24.21 20.93 15.87
C CYS A 502 -25.53 20.92 16.62
N VAL A 503 -26.31 19.84 16.48
CA VAL A 503 -27.57 19.64 17.22
C VAL A 503 -27.32 18.64 18.35
N LYS A 504 -27.44 19.09 19.60
CA LYS A 504 -27.04 18.35 20.84
C LYS A 504 -27.82 17.06 21.14
N ARG A 505 -28.91 16.81 20.42
CA ARG A 505 -29.66 15.56 20.31
C ARG A 505 -30.24 15.55 18.91
N VAL A 506 -30.21 14.41 18.23
CA VAL A 506 -30.96 14.22 16.98
C VAL A 506 -32.45 14.28 17.34
N PRO A 507 -33.23 15.24 16.80
CA PRO A 507 -34.69 15.22 16.95
C PRO A 507 -35.27 13.91 16.41
N GLY A 508 -36.30 13.36 17.04
CA GLY A 508 -36.99 12.16 16.54
C GLY A 508 -37.64 12.36 15.15
N SER A 509 -37.79 13.62 14.71
CA SER A 509 -38.29 14.03 13.40
C SER A 509 -37.20 14.49 12.43
N LEU A 510 -35.91 14.28 12.72
CA LEU A 510 -34.83 14.76 11.85
C LEU A 510 -34.66 13.82 10.64
N ASN A 511 -35.44 14.09 9.59
CA ASN A 511 -35.30 13.43 8.30
C ASN A 511 -33.96 13.81 7.66
N LEU A 512 -32.94 12.98 7.87
CA LEU A 512 -31.58 13.19 7.35
C LEU A 512 -31.58 13.32 5.82
N THR A 513 -32.47 12.60 5.15
CA THR A 513 -32.64 12.66 3.69
C THR A 513 -33.23 13.99 3.24
N GLU A 514 -34.13 14.60 4.00
CA GLU A 514 -34.68 15.93 3.70
C GLU A 514 -33.62 17.03 3.87
N ALA A 515 -32.73 16.91 4.86
CA ALA A 515 -31.58 17.80 5.01
C ALA A 515 -30.55 17.63 3.87
N VAL A 516 -30.36 16.41 3.37
CA VAL A 516 -29.50 16.14 2.20
C VAL A 516 -30.18 16.60 0.89
N LEU A 517 -31.49 16.46 0.77
CA LEU A 517 -32.29 16.95 -0.36
C LEU A 517 -32.25 18.48 -0.46
N GLN A 518 -32.39 19.20 0.65
CA GLN A 518 -32.20 20.66 0.66
C GLN A 518 -30.80 21.07 0.20
N ASP A 519 -29.76 20.33 0.59
CA ASP A 519 -28.38 20.55 0.13
C ASP A 519 -28.15 20.21 -1.36
N ILE A 520 -28.95 19.29 -1.92
CA ILE A 520 -28.97 18.93 -3.35
C ILE A 520 -29.80 19.93 -4.18
N GLU A 521 -30.87 20.50 -3.61
CA GLU A 521 -31.68 21.56 -4.23
C GLU A 521 -30.96 22.91 -4.23
N GLN A 522 -30.13 23.19 -3.22
CA GLN A 522 -29.31 24.41 -3.11
C GLN A 522 -27.94 24.33 -3.80
N TYR A 523 -27.59 23.20 -4.43
CA TYR A 523 -26.32 23.03 -5.13
C TYR A 523 -26.44 23.49 -6.59
N GLU A 524 -25.83 24.63 -6.92
CA GLU A 524 -25.68 25.11 -8.29
C GLU A 524 -24.46 24.43 -8.95
N PRO A 525 -24.65 23.60 -10.00
CA PRO A 525 -23.55 22.92 -10.67
C PRO A 525 -22.75 23.92 -11.52
N SER A 526 -21.42 23.83 -11.46
CA SER A 526 -20.50 24.72 -12.18
C SER A 526 -20.09 24.21 -13.57
N THR A 527 -20.41 22.94 -13.88
CA THR A 527 -20.12 22.32 -15.18
C THR A 527 -21.30 21.44 -15.67
N PRO A 528 -21.44 21.23 -16.99
CA PRO A 528 -22.48 20.34 -17.54
C PRO A 528 -22.38 18.87 -17.06
N GLY A 529 -21.20 18.45 -16.60
CA GLY A 529 -20.99 17.13 -16.00
C GLY A 529 -21.54 17.06 -14.57
N GLU A 530 -21.36 18.11 -13.77
CA GLU A 530 -21.96 18.24 -12.44
C GLU A 530 -23.49 18.32 -12.53
N GLU A 531 -24.04 19.08 -13.49
CA GLU A 531 -25.48 19.21 -13.70
C GLU A 531 -26.14 17.87 -14.04
N ARG A 532 -25.53 17.11 -14.97
CA ARG A 532 -25.98 15.75 -15.31
C ARG A 532 -25.87 14.77 -14.14
N THR A 533 -24.87 14.95 -13.27
CA THR A 533 -24.68 14.11 -12.07
C THR A 533 -25.73 14.45 -11.01
N LEU A 534 -25.97 15.74 -10.76
CA LEU A 534 -26.98 16.24 -9.84
C LEU A 534 -28.38 15.77 -10.21
N GLN A 535 -28.73 15.83 -11.51
CA GLN A 535 -30.02 15.36 -11.99
C GLN A 535 -30.20 13.85 -11.77
N LYS A 536 -29.19 13.03 -12.09
CA LYS A 536 -29.24 11.58 -11.82
C LYS A 536 -29.36 11.25 -10.33
N CYS A 537 -28.76 12.03 -9.44
CA CYS A 537 -28.97 11.87 -8.00
C CYS A 537 -30.42 12.18 -7.60
N LYS A 538 -31.05 13.22 -8.16
CA LYS A 538 -32.48 13.53 -7.94
C LYS A 538 -33.38 12.40 -8.46
N ASP A 539 -33.11 11.89 -9.66
CA ASP A 539 -33.89 10.80 -10.27
C ASP A 539 -33.77 9.49 -9.47
N ALA A 540 -32.59 9.19 -8.90
CA ALA A 540 -32.38 8.01 -8.07
C ALA A 540 -33.07 8.09 -6.70
N ILE A 541 -33.16 9.28 -6.10
CA ILE A 541 -33.89 9.49 -4.83
C ILE A 541 -35.41 9.40 -5.05
N ASN A 542 -35.91 9.82 -6.21
CA ASN A 542 -37.33 9.76 -6.57
C ASN A 542 -37.82 8.36 -7.04
N LYS A 543 -37.00 7.32 -6.94
CA LYS A 543 -37.35 5.97 -7.40
C LYS A 543 -38.26 5.26 -6.38
N GLN A 544 -39.49 4.94 -6.78
CA GLN A 544 -40.47 4.24 -5.94
C GLN A 544 -40.00 2.84 -5.48
N VAL A 545 -40.47 2.46 -4.29
CA VAL A 545 -40.10 1.22 -3.60
C VAL A 545 -40.86 0.01 -4.15
N ASP A 546 -40.18 -1.13 -4.30
CA ASP A 546 -40.84 -2.40 -4.64
C ASP A 546 -41.53 -3.02 -3.41
N HIS A 547 -42.83 -2.80 -3.29
CA HIS A 547 -43.67 -3.41 -2.26
C HIS A 547 -43.83 -4.95 -2.42
N GLN A 548 -43.53 -5.53 -3.59
CA GLN A 548 -43.71 -6.96 -3.85
C GLN A 548 -42.72 -7.83 -3.08
N SER A 549 -41.49 -7.33 -2.88
CA SER A 549 -40.44 -7.99 -2.10
C SER A 549 -40.80 -8.06 -0.60
N ALA A 550 -41.27 -6.97 0.00
CA ALA A 550 -41.70 -6.92 1.40
C ALA A 550 -42.90 -7.86 1.67
N GLN A 551 -43.92 -7.84 0.81
CA GLN A 551 -45.06 -8.76 0.90
C GLN A 551 -44.68 -10.24 0.75
N SER A 552 -43.54 -10.55 0.12
CA SER A 552 -43.04 -11.91 0.00
C SER A 552 -42.34 -12.36 1.27
N LEU A 553 -41.52 -11.50 1.89
CA LEU A 553 -40.90 -11.71 3.21
C LEU A 553 -41.95 -11.95 4.31
N GLY A 554 -43.00 -11.12 4.36
CA GLY A 554 -44.10 -11.29 5.33
C GLY A 554 -44.84 -12.63 5.20
N ARG A 555 -45.02 -13.14 3.97
CA ARG A 555 -45.60 -14.47 3.73
C ARG A 555 -44.71 -15.61 4.25
N PHE A 556 -43.38 -15.51 4.12
CA PHE A 556 -42.48 -16.51 4.71
C PHE A 556 -42.52 -16.50 6.23
N LEU A 557 -42.51 -15.31 6.86
CA LEU A 557 -42.63 -15.17 8.31
C LEU A 557 -43.90 -15.84 8.85
N PHE A 558 -45.06 -15.58 8.21
CA PHE A 558 -46.34 -16.18 8.58
C PHE A 558 -46.31 -17.72 8.56
N TRP A 559 -45.73 -18.32 7.50
CA TRP A 559 -45.63 -19.78 7.40
C TRP A 559 -44.69 -20.38 8.45
N PHE A 560 -43.56 -19.75 8.77
CA PHE A 560 -42.67 -20.24 9.82
C PHE A 560 -43.31 -20.20 11.21
N LEU A 561 -44.12 -19.18 11.50
CA LEU A 561 -44.90 -19.10 12.74
C LEU A 561 -45.96 -20.21 12.82
N ILE A 562 -46.67 -20.50 11.73
CA ILE A 562 -47.60 -21.64 11.66
C ILE A 562 -46.87 -22.96 11.89
N CYS A 563 -45.74 -23.18 11.22
CA CYS A 563 -44.92 -24.39 11.40
C CYS A 563 -44.49 -24.56 12.85
N SER A 564 -44.03 -23.49 13.52
CA SER A 564 -43.69 -23.49 14.95
C SER A 564 -44.89 -23.91 15.82
N VAL A 565 -46.07 -23.31 15.63
CA VAL A 565 -47.28 -23.67 16.38
C VAL A 565 -47.63 -25.15 16.21
N ILE A 566 -47.54 -25.69 14.98
CA ILE A 566 -47.80 -27.10 14.70
C ILE A 566 -46.76 -28.02 15.36
N THR A 567 -45.46 -27.73 15.25
CA THR A 567 -44.41 -28.52 15.90
C THR A 567 -44.52 -28.49 17.42
N ASN A 568 -44.87 -27.34 17.99
CA ASN A 568 -45.13 -27.19 19.41
C ASN A 568 -46.31 -28.07 19.88
N ILE A 569 -47.46 -28.05 19.19
CA ILE A 569 -48.61 -28.92 19.50
C ILE A 569 -48.24 -30.41 19.37
N ALA A 570 -47.50 -30.78 18.32
CA ALA A 570 -47.01 -32.15 18.15
C ALA A 570 -46.08 -32.58 19.31
N SER A 571 -45.22 -31.68 19.82
CA SER A 571 -44.37 -31.97 20.97
C SER A 571 -45.16 -32.29 22.24
N PHE A 572 -46.26 -31.57 22.49
CA PHE A 572 -47.18 -31.85 23.60
C PHE A 572 -47.87 -33.21 23.46
N TYR A 573 -48.30 -33.58 22.25
CA TYR A 573 -48.92 -34.89 22.01
C TYR A 573 -47.93 -36.04 22.27
N VAL A 574 -46.69 -35.93 21.78
CA VAL A 574 -45.64 -36.95 22.02
C VAL A 574 -45.29 -37.01 23.51
N MET A 575 -45.11 -35.87 24.18
CA MET A 575 -44.85 -35.79 25.61
C MET A 575 -45.96 -36.46 26.44
N HIS A 576 -47.23 -36.23 26.10
CA HIS A 576 -48.37 -36.85 26.76
C HIS A 576 -48.43 -38.37 26.55
N LYS A 577 -48.09 -38.85 25.33
CA LYS A 577 -48.07 -40.28 25.02
C LYS A 577 -46.88 -41.04 25.63
N THR A 578 -45.75 -40.38 25.86
CA THR A 578 -44.54 -41.01 26.42
C THR A 578 -44.37 -40.80 27.93
N CYS A 579 -45.21 -39.95 28.55
CA CYS A 579 -45.08 -39.50 29.94
C CYS A 579 -43.67 -38.97 30.30
N SER A 580 -42.93 -38.45 29.32
CA SER A 580 -41.55 -38.00 29.50
C SER A 580 -41.28 -36.71 28.72
N ILE A 581 -40.91 -35.66 29.46
CA ILE A 581 -40.60 -34.32 28.94
C ILE A 581 -39.31 -34.34 28.09
N PHE A 582 -38.35 -35.18 28.49
CA PHE A 582 -37.04 -35.32 27.82
C PHE A 582 -36.95 -36.52 26.87
N HIS A 583 -38.10 -37.08 26.46
CA HIS A 583 -38.10 -38.17 25.47
C HIS A 583 -37.46 -37.71 24.15
N LEU A 584 -36.64 -38.57 23.53
CA LEU A 584 -35.83 -38.20 22.35
C LEU A 584 -36.67 -37.56 21.24
N PHE A 585 -37.81 -38.15 20.88
CA PHE A 585 -38.72 -37.56 19.88
C PHE A 585 -39.34 -36.22 20.30
N THR A 586 -39.65 -36.03 21.59
CA THR A 586 -40.12 -34.73 22.12
C THR A 586 -39.04 -33.67 21.91
N THR A 587 -37.81 -33.95 22.33
CA THR A 587 -36.64 -33.05 22.17
C THR A 587 -36.31 -32.77 20.70
N LEU A 588 -36.42 -33.75 19.80
CA LEU A 588 -36.21 -33.54 18.36
C LEU A 588 -37.27 -32.63 17.74
N ILE A 589 -38.55 -32.80 18.09
CA ILE A 589 -39.63 -31.95 17.59
C ILE A 589 -39.48 -30.50 18.13
N LEU A 590 -39.11 -30.36 19.41
CA LEU A 590 -38.78 -29.05 20.00
C LEU A 590 -37.53 -28.41 19.38
N GLY A 591 -36.54 -29.20 18.93
CA GLY A 591 -35.40 -28.70 18.18
C GLY A 591 -35.81 -28.08 16.84
N LEU A 592 -36.73 -28.73 16.12
CA LEU A 592 -37.27 -28.20 14.86
C LEU A 592 -38.12 -26.94 15.07
N ASP A 593 -38.96 -26.91 16.11
CA ASP A 593 -39.69 -25.71 16.55
C ASP A 593 -38.74 -24.52 16.82
N THR A 594 -37.65 -24.79 17.53
CA THR A 594 -36.60 -23.81 17.86
C THR A 594 -35.93 -23.23 16.61
N MET A 595 -35.76 -24.03 15.54
CA MET A 595 -35.26 -23.55 14.25
C MET A 595 -36.26 -22.62 13.54
N PHE A 596 -37.55 -22.95 13.55
CA PHE A 596 -38.59 -22.10 12.96
C PHE A 596 -38.76 -20.76 13.70
N LEU A 597 -38.67 -20.77 15.03
CA LEU A 597 -38.64 -19.54 15.84
C LEU A 597 -37.42 -18.66 15.52
N PHE A 598 -36.23 -19.27 15.37
CA PHE A 598 -35.02 -18.53 15.00
C PHE A 598 -35.10 -17.94 13.58
N ALA A 599 -35.60 -18.71 12.60
CA ALA A 599 -35.81 -18.22 11.23
C ALA A 599 -36.83 -17.07 11.19
N SER A 600 -37.90 -17.15 11.99
CA SER A 600 -38.89 -16.08 12.15
C SER A 600 -38.26 -14.81 12.73
N LEU A 601 -37.43 -14.95 13.77
CA LEU A 601 -36.70 -13.83 14.38
C LEU A 601 -35.77 -13.11 13.37
N ALA A 602 -35.04 -13.89 12.57
CA ALA A 602 -34.17 -13.36 11.52
C ALA A 602 -34.97 -12.65 10.41
N LEU A 603 -36.12 -13.19 10.00
CA LEU A 603 -37.00 -12.56 9.02
C LEU A 603 -37.62 -11.24 9.51
N CYS A 604 -38.03 -11.15 10.78
CA CYS A 604 -38.46 -9.88 11.37
C CYS A 604 -37.35 -8.83 11.25
N PHE A 605 -36.11 -9.19 11.56
CA PHE A 605 -34.97 -8.27 11.48
C PHE A 605 -34.64 -7.85 10.04
N VAL A 606 -34.75 -8.76 9.07
CA VAL A 606 -34.59 -8.45 7.64
C VAL A 606 -35.71 -7.53 7.15
N ALA A 607 -36.97 -7.78 7.54
CA ALA A 607 -38.10 -6.91 7.19
C ALA A 607 -37.93 -5.48 7.74
N MET A 608 -37.56 -5.34 9.02
CA MET A 608 -37.20 -4.05 9.62
C MET A 608 -36.08 -3.33 8.87
N SER A 609 -35.13 -4.07 8.29
CA SER A 609 -34.02 -3.51 7.51
C SER A 609 -34.41 -3.14 6.07
N TYR A 610 -35.51 -3.70 5.55
CA TYR A 610 -36.00 -3.48 4.18
C TYR A 610 -37.03 -2.33 4.13
N GLU A 611 -37.86 -2.18 5.16
CA GLU A 611 -38.79 -1.06 5.31
C GLU A 611 -38.07 0.23 5.75
N ALA A 612 -36.88 0.14 6.33
CA ALA A 612 -36.05 1.27 6.75
C ALA A 612 -35.31 2.00 5.60
N GLY A 613 -35.73 1.85 4.34
CA GLY A 613 -35.23 2.69 3.25
C GLY A 613 -35.93 2.48 1.89
N PRO A 614 -35.90 3.49 0.99
CA PRO A 614 -35.39 4.83 1.15
C PRO A 614 -36.45 5.80 1.72
N TYR A 615 -35.98 6.87 2.37
CA TYR A 615 -36.84 7.93 2.91
C TYR A 615 -37.48 8.74 1.78
N LEU A 616 -38.77 8.49 1.53
CA LEU A 616 -39.57 9.18 0.53
C LEU A 616 -39.83 10.64 0.95
N LYS A 617 -39.78 11.56 -0.01
CA LYS A 617 -40.40 12.88 0.12
C LYS A 617 -41.92 12.67 0.07
N GLU A 618 -42.67 13.32 0.97
CA GLU A 618 -44.15 13.25 1.07
C GLU A 618 -44.78 11.98 1.69
N VAL A 619 -44.06 11.15 2.45
CA VAL A 619 -44.68 10.10 3.29
C VAL A 619 -44.59 10.49 4.77
N GLU A 620 -45.75 10.64 5.43
CA GLU A 620 -45.80 10.89 6.87
C GLU A 620 -45.45 9.62 7.66
N LEU A 621 -44.70 9.78 8.76
CA LEU A 621 -44.28 8.69 9.65
C LEU A 621 -45.45 7.88 10.25
N SER A 622 -46.66 8.45 10.26
CA SER A 622 -47.93 7.82 10.66
C SER A 622 -48.42 6.71 9.71
N GLU A 623 -47.94 6.68 8.45
CA GLU A 623 -48.32 5.63 7.49
C GLU A 623 -47.54 4.30 7.69
N PHE A 624 -46.46 4.32 8.48
CA PHE A 624 -45.69 3.12 8.84
C PHE A 624 -46.28 2.38 10.07
N SER A 625 -47.60 2.09 10.06
CA SER A 625 -48.27 1.43 11.20
C SER A 625 -47.67 0.06 11.58
N ASP A 626 -47.08 -0.63 10.60
CA ASP A 626 -46.60 -2.00 10.78
C ASP A 626 -45.24 -2.05 11.51
N MET A 627 -44.44 -0.98 11.45
CA MET A 627 -43.17 -0.86 12.19
C MET A 627 -43.38 -0.91 13.71
N GLU A 628 -44.46 -0.33 14.23
CA GLU A 628 -44.79 -0.39 15.67
C GLU A 628 -45.15 -1.81 16.13
N MET A 629 -45.60 -2.70 15.24
CA MET A 629 -45.94 -4.09 15.57
C MET A 629 -44.77 -5.07 15.44
N ILE A 630 -43.83 -4.85 14.52
CA ILE A 630 -42.71 -5.78 14.28
C ILE A 630 -41.73 -5.79 15.47
N GLY A 631 -41.49 -4.65 16.12
CA GLY A 631 -40.62 -4.55 17.31
C GLY A 631 -41.10 -5.40 18.49
N PRO A 632 -42.36 -5.24 18.97
CA PRO A 632 -42.96 -6.11 19.98
C PRO A 632 -42.99 -7.59 19.58
N ALA A 633 -43.27 -7.90 18.31
CA ALA A 633 -43.27 -9.27 17.81
C ALA A 633 -41.88 -9.92 17.91
N PHE A 634 -40.81 -9.19 17.57
CA PHE A 634 -39.42 -9.64 17.74
C PHE A 634 -39.10 -10.00 19.20
N TRP A 635 -39.43 -9.11 20.16
CA TRP A 635 -39.19 -9.36 21.58
C TRP A 635 -40.04 -10.52 22.14
N ALA A 636 -41.27 -10.69 21.65
CA ALA A 636 -42.12 -11.84 21.99
C ALA A 636 -41.50 -13.16 21.50
N LEU A 637 -41.08 -13.22 20.23
CA LEU A 637 -40.43 -14.41 19.65
C LEU A 637 -39.11 -14.75 20.34
N LEU A 638 -38.29 -13.75 20.67
CA LEU A 638 -37.05 -13.94 21.43
C LEU A 638 -37.32 -14.48 22.84
N SER A 639 -38.36 -13.99 23.50
CA SER A 639 -38.76 -14.47 24.84
C SER A 639 -39.25 -15.91 24.81
N ILE A 640 -40.02 -16.29 23.78
CA ILE A 640 -40.47 -17.68 23.55
C ILE A 640 -39.25 -18.58 23.30
N LEU A 641 -38.32 -18.16 22.44
CA LEU A 641 -37.09 -18.89 22.11
C LEU A 641 -36.24 -19.16 23.36
N ILE A 642 -36.02 -18.15 24.21
CA ILE A 642 -35.28 -18.27 25.47
C ILE A 642 -36.01 -19.24 26.42
N GLY A 643 -37.33 -19.12 26.56
CA GLY A 643 -38.14 -20.03 27.39
C GLY A 643 -38.06 -21.49 26.94
N ARG A 644 -37.95 -21.77 25.64
CA ARG A 644 -37.75 -23.12 25.09
C ARG A 644 -36.38 -23.69 25.43
N LEU A 645 -35.32 -22.90 25.27
CA LEU A 645 -33.95 -23.33 25.58
C LEU A 645 -33.76 -23.61 27.09
N ILE A 646 -34.43 -22.85 27.96
CA ILE A 646 -34.42 -23.08 29.42
C ILE A 646 -35.24 -24.33 29.81
N SER A 647 -36.42 -24.53 29.21
CA SER A 647 -37.33 -25.62 29.61
C SER A 647 -36.92 -27.01 29.10
N ASN A 648 -36.10 -27.11 28.05
CA ASN A 648 -35.52 -28.39 27.61
C ASN A 648 -34.00 -28.25 27.37
N PRO A 649 -33.16 -28.30 28.44
CA PRO A 649 -31.71 -28.09 28.34
C PRO A 649 -30.95 -28.99 27.34
N PRO A 650 -31.35 -30.26 27.10
CA PRO A 650 -30.80 -31.06 25.99
C PRO A 650 -30.82 -30.38 24.61
N LEU A 651 -31.74 -29.43 24.36
CA LEU A 651 -31.73 -28.62 23.13
C LEU A 651 -30.41 -27.84 22.95
N LEU A 652 -29.75 -27.40 24.03
CA LEU A 652 -28.50 -26.67 23.93
C LEU A 652 -27.40 -27.48 23.23
N LEU A 653 -27.38 -28.81 23.41
CA LEU A 653 -26.39 -29.69 22.78
C LEU A 653 -26.67 -29.93 21.29
N GLY A 654 -27.94 -29.90 20.86
CA GLY A 654 -28.34 -30.15 19.47
C GLY A 654 -28.56 -28.90 18.61
N VAL A 655 -28.94 -27.77 19.23
CA VAL A 655 -29.37 -26.56 18.53
C VAL A 655 -28.24 -25.55 18.36
N ILE A 656 -27.29 -25.44 19.30
CA ILE A 656 -26.14 -24.53 19.18
C ILE A 656 -25.37 -24.71 17.85
N PRO A 657 -25.09 -25.93 17.36
CA PRO A 657 -24.42 -26.14 16.06
C PRO A 657 -25.21 -25.66 14.83
N LEU A 658 -26.52 -25.43 14.95
CA LEU A 658 -27.39 -24.98 13.85
C LEU A 658 -27.74 -23.48 13.96
N VAL A 659 -27.94 -22.98 15.19
CA VAL A 659 -28.20 -21.57 15.47
C VAL A 659 -26.94 -20.72 15.27
N VAL A 660 -25.74 -21.20 15.58
CA VAL A 660 -24.50 -20.42 15.35
C VAL A 660 -24.28 -20.13 13.85
N PRO A 661 -24.36 -21.09 12.92
CA PRO A 661 -24.32 -20.79 11.49
C PRO A 661 -25.42 -19.85 11.02
N MET A 662 -26.68 -20.04 11.45
CA MET A 662 -27.77 -19.15 11.04
C MET A 662 -27.65 -17.73 11.63
N ALA A 663 -27.11 -17.58 12.85
CA ALA A 663 -26.78 -16.29 13.44
C ALA A 663 -25.63 -15.61 12.71
N VAL A 664 -24.60 -16.35 12.30
CA VAL A 664 -23.49 -15.83 11.48
C VAL A 664 -23.97 -15.43 10.08
N ILE A 665 -24.84 -16.23 9.45
CA ILE A 665 -25.45 -15.89 8.14
C ILE A 665 -26.36 -14.67 8.29
N SER A 666 -27.16 -14.58 9.35
CA SER A 666 -28.02 -13.41 9.60
C SER A 666 -27.17 -12.16 9.84
N TYR A 667 -26.17 -12.23 10.71
CA TYR A 667 -25.17 -11.17 10.93
C TYR A 667 -24.49 -10.74 9.61
N PHE A 668 -24.11 -11.70 8.77
CA PHE A 668 -23.52 -11.43 7.46
C PHE A 668 -24.50 -10.73 6.52
N LEU A 669 -25.77 -11.18 6.42
CA LEU A 669 -26.80 -10.53 5.61
C LEU A 669 -27.09 -9.09 6.09
N ILE A 670 -27.19 -8.90 7.40
CA ILE A 670 -27.39 -7.60 8.06
C ILE A 670 -26.22 -6.64 7.79
N HIS A 671 -24.98 -7.11 7.83
CA HIS A 671 -23.79 -6.25 7.65
C HIS A 671 -23.29 -6.13 6.20
N THR A 672 -23.70 -7.00 5.27
CA THR A 672 -23.14 -6.98 3.90
C THR A 672 -24.11 -6.58 2.78
N LYS A 673 -25.44 -6.64 2.96
CA LYS A 673 -26.35 -6.60 1.78
C LYS A 673 -27.61 -5.73 1.81
N GLY A 674 -28.09 -5.23 2.94
CA GLY A 674 -29.32 -4.40 2.94
C GLY A 674 -29.14 -3.05 2.22
N PHE A 675 -28.49 -2.11 2.91
CA PHE A 675 -28.44 -0.70 2.50
C PHE A 675 -27.53 -0.43 1.28
N PHE A 676 -26.32 -1.01 1.26
CA PHE A 676 -25.32 -0.70 0.23
C PHE A 676 -25.53 -1.43 -1.10
N THR A 677 -26.26 -2.54 -1.15
CA THR A 677 -26.48 -3.28 -2.41
C THR A 677 -27.48 -2.57 -3.32
N ILE A 678 -28.57 -2.00 -2.78
CA ILE A 678 -29.58 -1.30 -3.61
C ILE A 678 -29.00 -0.04 -4.24
N VAL A 679 -28.16 0.70 -3.50
CA VAL A 679 -27.43 1.87 -3.99
C VAL A 679 -26.35 1.47 -5.00
N SER A 680 -25.62 0.37 -4.78
CA SER A 680 -24.55 -0.03 -5.69
C SER A 680 -25.06 -0.65 -6.99
N THR A 681 -26.05 -1.55 -6.98
CA THR A 681 -26.53 -2.18 -8.23
C THR A 681 -27.22 -1.17 -9.15
N THR A 682 -28.09 -0.32 -8.60
CA THR A 682 -28.87 0.64 -9.41
C THR A 682 -28.01 1.73 -10.05
N VAL A 683 -26.90 2.12 -9.42
CA VAL A 683 -26.04 3.22 -9.91
C VAL A 683 -24.84 2.71 -10.71
N VAL A 684 -24.28 1.54 -10.38
CA VAL A 684 -23.06 1.03 -11.04
C VAL A 684 -23.35 0.36 -12.39
N GLU A 685 -24.48 -0.35 -12.55
CA GLU A 685 -24.80 -0.99 -13.85
C GLU A 685 -25.07 0.03 -14.97
N ASP A 686 -25.67 1.19 -14.67
CA ASP A 686 -25.91 2.23 -15.67
C ASP A 686 -24.71 3.18 -15.87
N LEU A 687 -23.84 3.38 -14.86
CA LEU A 687 -22.58 4.10 -15.06
C LEU A 687 -21.59 3.33 -15.94
N THR A 688 -21.50 2.00 -15.78
CA THR A 688 -20.63 1.16 -16.63
C THR A 688 -21.13 1.01 -18.06
N ARG A 689 -22.43 1.25 -18.32
CA ARG A 689 -23.01 1.25 -19.68
C ARG A 689 -22.96 2.62 -20.39
N MET A 690 -22.59 3.70 -19.69
CA MET A 690 -22.59 5.06 -20.25
C MET A 690 -21.19 5.70 -20.39
N ALA A 691 -20.12 4.95 -20.17
CA ALA A 691 -18.80 5.37 -20.65
C ALA A 691 -18.83 5.40 -22.19
N PRO A 692 -18.65 6.56 -22.86
CA PRO A 692 -18.47 6.57 -24.30
C PRO A 692 -17.17 5.84 -24.63
N PRO A 693 -17.07 5.16 -25.79
CA PRO A 693 -15.78 4.66 -26.25
C PRO A 693 -14.81 5.84 -26.40
N GLU A 694 -13.61 5.72 -25.84
CA GLU A 694 -12.58 6.77 -25.89
C GLU A 694 -12.21 7.05 -27.36
N GLY A 695 -12.62 8.22 -27.89
CA GLY A 695 -12.33 8.58 -29.28
C GLY A 695 -13.33 9.52 -29.96
N MET A 696 -13.62 10.69 -29.37
CA MET A 696 -14.01 11.91 -30.11
C MET A 696 -13.84 13.16 -29.23
#